data_AF-A0AAV8UXV0-F1
#
_entry.id   AF-A0AAV8UXV0-F1
#
_cell.length_a   1.000
_cell.length_b   1.000
_cell.length_c   1.000
_cell.angle_alpha   90.00
_cell.angle_beta   90.00
_cell.angle_gamma   90.00
#
_symmetry.space_group_name_H-M   'P 1'
#
loop_
_entity.id
_entity.type
_entity.pdbx_description
1 polymer ?
#
loop_
_entity_poly.entity_id
_entity_poly.type
_entity_poly.pdbx_seq_one_letter_code
_entity_poly.pdbx_strand_id
1 'polypeptide(L)'
;MEKRPSTMNRSRTFETLSGGFSKGDYDAVIKGAEKALRSNEKDGCVKAMLAAAYIRSGKFVEGVAAAEEALRDSGIPAALQNDLKYIKAYGLYGSHQYDEALKSVEELRKQKFQSEYLTHLEAQTLGRSAKNEEASALYRGMLDVTGKRGFGAWLSQRTVTEDVVQKSEVLTNLTFNLASSGKDSSEVAKLQADDPDSQTSEVLFNLACAMISAGDLDQAEQTLNEAYKKGSKILEAEGASEGDANDELAGILVQLAYVQQLKGQNDAASNSYEKLLSQKISDVAVAAVASNNLAVLKWDAPGRNALGLAKRLKSTTVPGLEYKLTKPQLQIMGCNRAIVNLEMSRLDVVSSEIEALKTLATDSDNLTLIQSSQLSKSKKFDEAEEVLKTIQNPSVRKAAIAQVKLVHGDFEGAANSIAELRSSPSAIATSMTLYEAAGMAEKASLLVKGVAKEWAQSGRKELAVSSLRELAEMFHRNNMDSEAVEALRDVLVLSPDDEAAVANIVIASSNMDYETAENYASRLPALQGMQEMDAIELEALPVPRRGVDMDKRRVRIDAGNEETAPKTKKKKRKNKKPQTLNPNGPDPERWIAKHMRSGARKKKKRADAVSRGSQGAGLAATEAASERMTHAAERAGKNVVSSGPTAASRPKGTTKTKKKKHRR
;
A
#
# COMPACT_ATOMS: atom_id res chain seq x y z
N MET A 1 -36.24 25.87 -53.94
CA MET A 1 -37.41 25.29 -53.25
C MET A 1 -36.95 24.05 -52.49
N GLU A 2 -36.52 24.20 -51.24
CA GLU A 2 -36.33 23.07 -50.34
C GLU A 2 -37.70 22.43 -50.08
N LYS A 3 -37.87 21.18 -50.49
CA LYS A 3 -39.05 20.40 -50.14
C LYS A 3 -39.04 20.24 -48.62
N ARG A 4 -39.91 20.98 -47.92
CA ARG A 4 -40.22 20.69 -46.52
C ARG A 4 -40.63 19.21 -46.43
N PRO A 5 -39.99 18.39 -45.59
CA PRO A 5 -40.43 17.01 -45.40
C PRO A 5 -41.91 17.01 -45.00
N SER A 6 -42.70 16.15 -45.63
CA SER A 6 -44.12 16.01 -45.31
C SER A 6 -44.30 15.68 -43.82
N THR A 7 -45.31 16.26 -43.19
CA THR A 7 -45.66 16.03 -41.76
C THR A 7 -45.76 14.54 -41.41
N MET A 8 -46.19 13.71 -42.37
CA MET A 8 -46.27 12.24 -42.27
C MET A 8 -44.89 11.57 -42.09
N ASN A 9 -43.85 12.05 -42.79
CA ASN A 9 -42.49 11.51 -42.65
C ASN A 9 -41.85 11.90 -41.31
N ARG A 10 -42.22 13.07 -40.76
CA ARG A 10 -41.77 13.51 -39.43
C ARG A 10 -42.36 12.65 -38.31
N SER A 11 -43.66 12.33 -38.36
CA SER A 11 -44.32 11.43 -37.40
C SER A 11 -43.71 10.04 -37.39
N ARG A 12 -43.51 9.45 -38.58
CA ARG A 12 -42.95 8.09 -38.72
C ARG A 12 -41.50 7.99 -38.23
N THR A 13 -40.71 9.04 -38.48
CA THR A 13 -39.32 9.11 -37.99
C THR A 13 -39.29 9.17 -36.47
N PHE A 14 -40.13 10.01 -35.86
CA PHE A 14 -40.23 10.12 -34.41
C PHE A 14 -40.72 8.81 -33.76
N GLU A 15 -41.77 8.18 -34.29
CA GLU A 15 -42.26 6.87 -33.82
C GLU A 15 -41.18 5.79 -33.87
N THR A 16 -40.38 5.76 -34.94
CA THR A 16 -39.28 4.79 -35.09
C THR A 16 -38.19 5.02 -34.03
N LEU A 17 -37.80 6.28 -33.81
CA LEU A 17 -36.80 6.62 -32.80
C LEU A 17 -37.31 6.34 -31.39
N SER A 18 -38.58 6.66 -31.08
CA SER A 18 -39.19 6.41 -29.77
C SER A 18 -39.32 4.91 -29.50
N GLY A 19 -39.67 4.13 -30.53
CA GLY A 19 -39.71 2.68 -30.45
C GLY A 19 -38.32 2.06 -30.22
N GLY A 20 -37.27 2.59 -30.85
CA GLY A 20 -35.89 2.18 -30.58
C GLY A 20 -35.44 2.53 -29.16
N PHE A 21 -35.79 3.73 -28.69
CA PHE A 21 -35.46 4.21 -27.36
C PHE A 21 -36.11 3.35 -26.27
N SER A 22 -37.38 2.99 -26.45
CA SER A 22 -38.14 2.12 -25.53
C SER A 22 -37.60 0.69 -25.47
N LYS A 23 -36.90 0.25 -26.54
CA LYS A 23 -36.26 -1.08 -26.61
C LYS A 23 -34.83 -1.09 -26.06
N GLY A 24 -34.30 0.07 -25.67
CA GLY A 24 -32.90 0.20 -25.23
C GLY A 24 -31.87 0.10 -26.37
N ASP A 25 -32.28 0.13 -27.64
CA ASP A 25 -31.37 0.09 -28.78
C ASP A 25 -30.86 1.50 -29.11
N TYR A 26 -30.10 2.08 -28.17
CA TYR A 26 -29.66 3.47 -28.24
C TYR A 26 -28.72 3.73 -29.44
N ASP A 27 -27.92 2.76 -29.86
CA ASP A 27 -27.07 2.90 -31.04
C ASP A 27 -27.89 2.99 -32.34
N ALA A 28 -28.99 2.25 -32.47
CA ALA A 28 -29.90 2.41 -33.60
C ALA A 28 -30.62 3.77 -33.55
N VAL A 29 -31.01 4.23 -32.36
CA VAL A 29 -31.61 5.57 -32.17
C VAL A 29 -30.63 6.67 -32.58
N ILE A 30 -29.36 6.59 -32.16
CA ILE A 30 -28.31 7.56 -32.53
C ILE A 30 -28.17 7.63 -34.06
N LYS A 31 -27.95 6.48 -34.71
CA LYS A 31 -27.80 6.41 -36.18
C LYS A 31 -29.03 6.94 -36.91
N GLY A 32 -30.22 6.61 -36.41
CA GLY A 32 -31.50 7.06 -36.95
C GLY A 32 -31.69 8.57 -36.83
N ALA A 33 -31.39 9.12 -35.65
CA ALA A 33 -31.51 10.54 -35.36
C ALA A 33 -30.50 11.37 -36.16
N GLU A 34 -29.24 10.95 -36.27
CA GLU A 34 -28.25 11.60 -37.14
C GLU A 34 -28.69 11.62 -38.61
N LYS A 35 -29.27 10.52 -39.10
CA LYS A 35 -29.81 10.45 -40.46
C LYS A 35 -30.99 11.40 -40.66
N ALA A 36 -31.86 11.52 -39.66
CA ALA A 36 -32.98 12.45 -39.69
C ALA A 36 -32.50 13.91 -39.68
N LEU A 37 -31.49 14.24 -38.86
CA LEU A 37 -30.91 15.59 -38.77
C LEU A 37 -30.16 16.00 -40.04
N ARG A 38 -29.56 15.06 -40.78
CA ARG A 38 -29.03 15.34 -42.14
C ARG A 38 -30.10 15.83 -43.12
N SER A 39 -31.36 15.47 -42.90
CA SER A 39 -32.49 15.86 -43.75
C SER A 39 -33.23 17.09 -43.22
N ASN A 40 -33.19 17.33 -41.90
CA ASN A 40 -33.78 18.49 -41.24
C ASN A 40 -32.96 18.86 -40.00
N GLU A 41 -31.96 19.71 -40.20
CA GLU A 41 -31.00 20.09 -39.15
C GLU A 41 -31.64 20.86 -37.99
N LYS A 42 -32.81 21.48 -38.17
CA LYS A 42 -33.47 22.30 -37.15
C LYS A 42 -34.54 21.55 -36.34
N ASP A 43 -34.59 20.22 -36.44
CA ASP A 43 -35.57 19.42 -35.71
C ASP A 43 -35.21 19.25 -34.23
N GLY A 44 -35.63 20.21 -33.40
CA GLY A 44 -35.33 20.23 -31.96
C GLY A 44 -35.74 18.97 -31.19
N CYS A 45 -36.84 18.30 -31.58
CA CYS A 45 -37.26 17.05 -30.94
C CYS A 45 -36.28 15.90 -31.25
N VAL A 46 -35.81 15.81 -32.49
CA VAL A 46 -34.83 14.78 -32.90
C VAL A 46 -33.48 15.04 -32.24
N LYS A 47 -33.05 16.30 -32.10
CA LYS A 47 -31.84 16.66 -31.34
C LYS A 47 -31.95 16.27 -29.87
N ALA A 48 -33.11 16.50 -29.24
CA ALA A 48 -33.33 16.09 -27.86
C ALA A 48 -33.26 14.56 -27.68
N MET A 49 -33.86 13.80 -28.60
CA MET A 49 -33.75 12.33 -28.59
C MET A 49 -32.32 11.85 -28.83
N LEU A 50 -31.57 12.51 -29.71
CA LEU A 50 -30.17 12.19 -29.96
C LEU A 50 -29.32 12.42 -28.69
N ALA A 51 -29.49 13.57 -28.03
CA ALA A 51 -28.79 13.86 -26.78
C ALA A 51 -29.12 12.83 -25.69
N ALA A 52 -30.41 12.50 -25.52
CA ALA A 52 -30.85 11.48 -24.57
C ALA A 52 -30.25 10.09 -24.90
N ALA A 53 -30.24 9.70 -26.17
CA ALA A 53 -29.69 8.41 -26.60
C ALA A 53 -28.18 8.32 -26.38
N TYR A 54 -27.44 9.43 -26.60
CA TYR A 54 -26.02 9.50 -26.28
C TYR A 54 -25.76 9.25 -24.79
N ILE A 55 -26.46 9.96 -23.90
CA ILE A 55 -26.35 9.75 -22.45
C ILE A 55 -26.65 8.30 -22.07
N ARG A 56 -27.74 7.73 -22.59
CA ARG A 56 -28.15 6.35 -22.29
C ARG A 56 -27.18 5.30 -22.84
N SER A 57 -26.44 5.61 -23.90
CA SER A 57 -25.36 4.78 -24.42
C SER A 57 -24.01 4.95 -23.71
N GLY A 58 -23.92 5.81 -22.69
CA GLY A 58 -22.68 6.13 -21.97
C GLY A 58 -21.74 7.10 -22.70
N LYS A 59 -22.18 7.67 -23.83
CA LYS A 59 -21.43 8.67 -24.63
C LYS A 59 -21.69 10.06 -24.08
N PHE A 60 -21.19 10.32 -22.87
CA PHE A 60 -21.57 11.51 -22.10
C PHE A 60 -21.13 12.83 -22.73
N VAL A 61 -19.90 12.89 -23.27
CA VAL A 61 -19.36 14.09 -23.92
C VAL A 61 -20.16 14.47 -25.16
N GLU A 62 -20.48 13.49 -26.00
CA GLU A 62 -21.32 13.64 -27.18
C GLU A 62 -22.75 14.05 -26.80
N GLY A 63 -23.28 13.47 -25.71
CA GLY A 63 -24.58 13.84 -25.17
C GLY A 63 -24.65 15.28 -24.69
N VAL A 64 -23.62 15.77 -24.00
CA VAL A 64 -23.49 17.18 -23.59
C VAL A 64 -23.46 18.09 -24.81
N ALA A 65 -22.61 17.79 -25.80
CA ALA A 65 -22.50 18.59 -27.01
C ALA A 65 -23.82 18.64 -27.79
N ALA A 66 -24.50 17.49 -27.94
CA ALA A 66 -25.80 17.41 -28.59
C ALA A 66 -26.88 18.19 -27.82
N ALA A 67 -26.89 18.15 -26.48
CA ALA A 67 -27.82 18.91 -25.65
C ALA A 67 -27.59 20.43 -25.77
N GLU A 68 -26.33 20.88 -25.78
CA GLU A 68 -25.98 22.29 -25.97
C GLU A 68 -26.36 22.79 -27.36
N GLU A 69 -26.12 21.99 -28.39
CA GLU A 69 -26.53 22.31 -29.75
C GLU A 69 -28.04 22.44 -29.85
N ALA A 70 -28.78 21.49 -29.27
CA ALA A 70 -30.23 21.53 -29.19
C ALA A 70 -30.69 22.84 -28.52
N LEU A 71 -30.15 23.19 -27.36
CA LEU A 71 -30.53 24.38 -26.60
C LEU A 71 -30.28 25.71 -27.33
N ARG A 72 -29.39 25.75 -28.34
CA ARG A 72 -29.16 26.93 -29.19
C ARG A 72 -30.23 27.14 -30.26
N ASP A 73 -31.00 26.10 -30.60
CA ASP A 73 -32.03 26.19 -31.62
C ASP A 73 -33.33 26.80 -31.09
N SER A 74 -33.84 27.82 -31.80
CA SER A 74 -35.12 28.47 -31.48
C SER A 74 -36.35 27.58 -31.71
N GLY A 75 -36.18 26.39 -32.29
CA GLY A 75 -37.25 25.42 -32.59
C GLY A 75 -37.57 24.45 -31.45
N ILE A 76 -36.91 24.55 -30.29
CA ILE A 76 -37.11 23.62 -29.18
C ILE A 76 -38.36 23.98 -28.37
N PRO A 77 -39.30 23.05 -28.18
CA PRO A 77 -40.44 23.25 -27.30
C PRO A 77 -39.99 23.64 -25.88
N ALA A 78 -40.62 24.66 -25.30
CA ALA A 78 -40.32 25.11 -23.94
C ALA A 78 -40.37 23.96 -22.90
N ALA A 79 -41.26 22.99 -23.10
CA ALA A 79 -41.38 21.79 -22.28
C ALA A 79 -40.12 20.90 -22.27
N LEU A 80 -39.32 20.90 -23.35
CA LEU A 80 -38.11 20.08 -23.47
C LEU A 80 -36.83 20.82 -23.07
N GLN A 81 -36.90 22.13 -22.85
CA GLN A 81 -35.70 22.92 -22.52
C GLN A 81 -35.11 22.53 -21.17
N ASN A 82 -35.94 22.26 -20.17
CA ASN A 82 -35.48 21.83 -18.85
C ASN A 82 -34.95 20.39 -18.88
N ASP A 83 -35.59 19.50 -19.66
CA ASP A 83 -35.12 18.13 -19.86
C ASP A 83 -33.73 18.11 -20.53
N LEU A 84 -33.52 18.96 -21.55
CA LEU A 84 -32.23 19.09 -22.21
C LEU A 84 -31.14 19.67 -21.30
N LYS A 85 -31.48 20.67 -20.48
CA LYS A 85 -30.57 21.20 -19.47
C LYS A 85 -30.22 20.15 -18.41
N TYR A 86 -31.19 19.31 -18.03
CA TYR A 86 -30.94 18.17 -17.14
C TYR A 86 -30.03 17.13 -17.80
N ILE A 87 -30.30 16.74 -19.06
CA ILE A 87 -29.45 15.83 -19.86
C ILE A 87 -28.02 16.37 -19.92
N LYS A 88 -27.85 17.69 -20.16
CA LYS A 88 -26.56 18.36 -20.10
C LYS A 88 -25.91 18.20 -18.71
N ALA A 89 -26.61 18.54 -17.64
CA ALA A 89 -26.09 18.44 -16.27
C ALA A 89 -25.68 17.00 -15.93
N TYR A 90 -26.49 16.02 -16.31
CA TYR A 90 -26.22 14.59 -16.12
C TYR A 90 -25.03 14.12 -16.96
N GLY A 91 -24.90 14.59 -18.20
CA GLY A 91 -23.75 14.30 -19.06
C GLY A 91 -22.44 14.90 -18.53
N LEU A 92 -22.49 16.11 -17.96
CA LEU A 92 -21.35 16.72 -17.27
C LEU A 92 -20.93 15.87 -16.05
N TYR A 93 -21.90 15.40 -15.26
CA TYR A 93 -21.66 14.46 -14.17
C TYR A 93 -21.03 13.15 -14.65
N GLY A 94 -21.59 12.52 -15.69
CA GLY A 94 -21.07 11.28 -16.27
C GLY A 94 -19.70 11.43 -16.91
N SER A 95 -19.33 12.66 -17.32
CA SER A 95 -18.00 13.02 -17.83
C SER A 95 -17.03 13.50 -16.73
N HIS A 96 -17.39 13.34 -15.46
CA HIS A 96 -16.61 13.73 -14.29
C HIS A 96 -16.32 15.24 -14.16
N GLN A 97 -17.13 16.09 -14.82
CA GLN A 97 -17.08 17.55 -14.73
C GLN A 97 -18.05 18.03 -13.63
N TYR A 98 -17.72 17.70 -12.38
CA TYR A 98 -18.62 17.87 -11.24
C TYR A 98 -18.95 19.34 -10.93
N ASP A 99 -17.99 20.25 -11.09
CA ASP A 99 -18.21 21.68 -10.83
C ASP A 99 -19.15 22.30 -11.87
N GLU A 100 -19.00 21.94 -13.15
CA GLU A 100 -19.89 22.35 -14.22
C GLU A 100 -21.28 21.73 -14.09
N ALA A 101 -21.36 20.47 -13.63
CA ALA A 101 -22.61 19.79 -13.35
C ALA A 101 -23.38 20.50 -12.23
N LEU A 102 -22.72 20.85 -11.11
CA LEU A 102 -23.35 21.61 -10.01
C LEU A 102 -23.85 22.98 -10.47
N LYS A 103 -23.05 23.72 -11.25
CA LYS A 103 -23.50 25.00 -11.85
C LYS A 103 -24.77 24.82 -12.69
N SER A 104 -24.82 23.77 -13.51
CA SER A 104 -25.99 23.46 -14.35
C SER A 104 -27.22 23.10 -13.51
N VAL A 105 -27.04 22.37 -12.41
CA VAL A 105 -28.10 22.06 -11.44
C VAL A 105 -28.61 23.33 -10.75
N GLU A 106 -27.72 24.21 -10.28
CA GLU A 106 -28.09 25.48 -9.66
C GLU A 106 -28.91 26.38 -10.60
N GLU A 107 -28.55 26.44 -11.88
CA GLU A 107 -29.29 27.19 -12.89
C GLU A 107 -30.72 26.65 -13.07
N LEU A 108 -30.88 25.33 -13.06
CA LEU A 108 -32.19 24.68 -13.10
C LEU A 108 -33.02 24.99 -11.85
N ARG A 109 -32.40 24.96 -10.67
CA ARG A 109 -33.05 25.34 -9.40
C ARG A 109 -33.50 26.80 -9.41
N LYS A 110 -32.69 27.73 -9.92
CA LYS A 110 -33.05 29.16 -10.08
C LYS A 110 -34.27 29.36 -10.99
N GLN A 111 -34.43 28.49 -11.98
CA GLN A 111 -35.59 28.46 -12.88
C GLN A 111 -36.82 27.78 -12.26
N LYS A 112 -36.78 27.47 -10.95
CA LYS A 112 -37.82 26.75 -10.20
C LYS A 112 -38.14 25.39 -10.78
N PHE A 113 -37.21 24.78 -11.50
CA PHE A 113 -37.33 23.40 -11.92
C PHE A 113 -37.13 22.49 -10.70
N GLN A 114 -38.15 21.71 -10.39
CA GLN A 114 -38.14 20.78 -9.26
C GLN A 114 -38.42 19.39 -9.77
N SER A 115 -37.49 18.49 -9.50
CA SER A 115 -37.65 17.07 -9.78
C SER A 115 -36.81 16.23 -8.80
N GLU A 116 -37.26 15.02 -8.53
CA GLU A 116 -36.52 14.01 -7.77
C GLU A 116 -35.22 13.62 -8.49
N TYR A 117 -35.24 13.43 -9.82
CA TYR A 117 -34.02 13.11 -10.58
C TYR A 117 -32.99 14.24 -10.56
N LEU A 118 -33.44 15.50 -10.46
CA LEU A 118 -32.54 16.65 -10.30
C LEU A 118 -31.94 16.65 -8.90
N THR A 119 -32.76 16.38 -7.87
CA THR A 119 -32.31 16.29 -6.47
C THR A 119 -31.33 15.13 -6.27
N HIS A 120 -31.59 14.01 -6.93
CA HIS A 120 -30.71 12.86 -6.93
C HIS A 120 -29.37 13.18 -7.59
N LEU A 121 -29.38 13.76 -8.79
CA LEU A 121 -28.17 14.19 -9.49
C LEU A 121 -27.37 15.22 -8.66
N GLU A 122 -28.06 16.16 -8.02
CA GLU A 122 -27.45 17.13 -7.11
C GLU A 122 -26.73 16.42 -5.96
N ALA A 123 -27.40 15.49 -5.28
CA ALA A 123 -26.83 14.72 -4.17
C ALA A 123 -25.64 13.84 -4.62
N GLN A 124 -25.75 13.17 -5.77
CA GLN A 124 -24.67 12.37 -6.37
C GLN A 124 -23.44 13.25 -6.69
N THR A 125 -23.67 14.42 -7.28
CA THR A 125 -22.60 15.33 -7.67
C THR A 125 -21.93 15.94 -6.44
N LEU A 126 -22.70 16.36 -5.44
CA LEU A 126 -22.17 16.88 -4.16
C LEU A 126 -21.31 15.84 -3.43
N GLY A 127 -21.75 14.58 -3.39
CA GLY A 127 -20.97 13.49 -2.79
C GLY A 127 -19.65 13.25 -3.52
N ARG A 128 -19.66 13.26 -4.86
CA ARG A 128 -18.43 13.15 -5.67
C ARG A 128 -17.48 14.35 -5.48
N SER A 129 -18.02 15.53 -5.22
CA SER A 129 -17.25 16.74 -4.89
C SER A 129 -16.80 16.81 -3.41
N ALA A 130 -16.93 15.71 -2.65
CA ALA A 130 -16.59 15.62 -1.22
C ALA A 130 -17.40 16.56 -0.31
N LYS A 131 -18.56 17.05 -0.76
CA LYS A 131 -19.55 17.79 0.04
C LYS A 131 -20.56 16.82 0.66
N ASN A 132 -20.03 15.84 1.38
CA ASN A 132 -20.77 14.65 1.85
C ASN A 132 -21.94 15.00 2.79
N GLU A 133 -21.81 16.09 3.58
CA GLU A 133 -22.88 16.51 4.49
C GLU A 133 -24.10 17.06 3.76
N GLU A 134 -23.88 17.92 2.75
CA GLU A 134 -24.93 18.47 1.90
C GLU A 134 -25.62 17.34 1.10
N ALA A 135 -24.83 16.43 0.53
CA ALA A 135 -25.34 15.24 -0.16
C ALA A 135 -26.22 14.38 0.77
N SER A 136 -25.75 14.12 2.00
CA SER A 136 -26.50 13.33 2.99
C SER A 136 -27.82 14.01 3.37
N ALA A 137 -27.86 15.34 3.48
CA ALA A 137 -29.08 16.07 3.76
C ALA A 137 -30.13 15.91 2.65
N LEU A 138 -29.69 15.97 1.38
CA LEU A 138 -30.59 15.75 0.24
C LEU A 138 -31.13 14.32 0.21
N TYR A 139 -30.30 13.30 0.41
CA TYR A 139 -30.76 11.92 0.46
C TYR A 139 -31.73 11.65 1.61
N ARG A 140 -31.50 12.22 2.81
CA ARG A 140 -32.49 12.14 3.92
C ARG A 140 -33.82 12.77 3.52
N GLY A 141 -33.80 13.94 2.89
CA GLY A 141 -35.01 14.59 2.38
C GLY A 141 -35.77 13.72 1.37
N MET A 142 -35.06 12.99 0.50
CA MET A 142 -35.67 12.04 -0.43
C MET A 142 -36.35 10.86 0.31
N LEU A 143 -35.78 10.37 1.41
CA LEU A 143 -36.41 9.32 2.23
C LEU A 143 -37.65 9.84 2.99
N ASP A 144 -37.63 11.07 3.49
CA ASP A 144 -38.76 11.67 4.22
C ASP A 144 -39.97 11.94 3.33
N VAL A 145 -39.74 12.37 2.08
CA VAL A 145 -40.80 12.62 1.10
C VAL A 145 -41.44 11.30 0.65
N THR A 146 -40.64 10.25 0.47
CA THR A 146 -41.09 8.93 0.01
C THR A 146 -41.80 8.11 1.09
N GLY A 147 -41.57 8.40 2.38
CA GLY A 147 -42.27 7.77 3.50
C GLY A 147 -43.73 8.21 3.71
N LYS A 148 -44.17 9.36 3.17
CA LYS A 148 -45.51 9.95 3.42
C LYS A 148 -46.56 9.68 2.33
N ARG A 149 -46.13 9.35 1.11
CA ARG A 149 -47.00 8.92 0.00
C ARG A 149 -46.25 7.79 -0.67
N GLY A 150 -46.77 6.57 -0.57
CA GLY A 150 -46.06 5.37 -1.02
C GLY A 150 -45.32 5.57 -2.33
N PHE A 151 -44.03 5.22 -2.31
CA PHE A 151 -43.03 5.41 -3.36
C PHE A 151 -43.57 5.18 -4.81
N GLY A 152 -44.48 4.20 -5.00
CA GLY A 152 -45.09 3.90 -6.29
C GLY A 152 -46.11 4.90 -6.86
N ALA A 153 -46.70 5.80 -6.05
CA ALA A 153 -47.77 6.70 -6.52
C ALA A 153 -47.25 7.97 -7.22
N TRP A 154 -46.06 8.45 -6.83
CA TRP A 154 -45.46 9.68 -7.38
C TRP A 154 -44.73 9.44 -8.72
N LEU A 155 -44.18 8.24 -8.91
CA LEU A 155 -43.34 7.84 -10.07
C LEU A 155 -44.08 7.73 -11.41
N SER A 156 -45.41 7.83 -11.44
CA SER A 156 -46.22 7.58 -12.64
C SER A 156 -46.39 8.80 -13.57
N GLN A 157 -45.76 9.95 -13.27
CA GLN A 157 -45.96 11.17 -14.05
C GLN A 157 -44.66 11.76 -14.60
N ARG A 158 -44.37 11.34 -15.85
CA ARG A 158 -44.02 12.24 -16.96
C ARG A 158 -42.57 12.77 -17.02
N THR A 159 -41.64 11.96 -17.55
CA THR A 159 -40.42 12.44 -18.27
C THR A 159 -39.85 11.36 -19.19
N VAL A 160 -39.10 11.78 -20.23
CA VAL A 160 -38.42 10.95 -21.26
C VAL A 160 -37.30 10.04 -20.67
N THR A 161 -37.04 10.15 -19.37
CA THR A 161 -36.10 9.34 -18.60
C THR A 161 -36.87 8.47 -17.60
N GLU A 162 -37.28 7.27 -18.02
CA GLU A 162 -37.95 6.28 -17.16
C GLU A 162 -37.00 5.62 -16.12
N ASP A 163 -36.04 6.37 -15.56
CA ASP A 163 -35.21 5.85 -14.46
C ASP A 163 -35.85 6.24 -13.13
N VAL A 164 -36.58 5.29 -12.55
CA VAL A 164 -37.07 5.37 -11.17
C VAL A 164 -35.85 5.24 -10.24
N VAL A 165 -35.54 6.30 -9.47
CA VAL A 165 -34.46 6.27 -8.48
C VAL A 165 -34.87 5.37 -7.31
N GLN A 166 -34.32 4.16 -7.21
CA GLN A 166 -34.76 3.17 -6.21
C GLN A 166 -34.41 3.56 -4.77
N LYS A 167 -35.26 3.20 -3.80
CA LYS A 167 -34.99 3.44 -2.37
C LYS A 167 -33.66 2.81 -1.91
N SER A 168 -33.34 1.61 -2.41
CA SER A 168 -32.07 0.91 -2.17
C SER A 168 -30.85 1.72 -2.63
N GLU A 169 -30.95 2.38 -3.79
CA GLU A 169 -29.90 3.25 -4.34
C GLU A 169 -29.71 4.50 -3.46
N VAL A 170 -30.81 5.15 -3.05
CA VAL A 170 -30.79 6.31 -2.14
C VAL A 170 -30.12 5.95 -0.81
N LEU A 171 -30.45 4.79 -0.23
CA LEU A 171 -29.87 4.32 1.02
C LEU A 171 -28.38 3.98 0.88
N THR A 172 -28.00 3.32 -0.21
CA THR A 172 -26.59 2.99 -0.49
C THR A 172 -25.76 4.27 -0.62
N ASN A 173 -26.26 5.26 -1.37
CA ASN A 173 -25.58 6.54 -1.52
C ASN A 173 -25.57 7.36 -0.23
N LEU A 174 -26.65 7.36 0.57
CA LEU A 174 -26.68 8.02 1.87
C LEU A 174 -25.63 7.42 2.81
N THR A 175 -25.63 6.09 2.96
CA THR A 175 -24.67 5.39 3.83
C THR A 175 -23.22 5.60 3.41
N PHE A 176 -22.94 5.63 2.11
CA PHE A 176 -21.62 6.00 1.58
C PHE A 176 -21.20 7.41 2.01
N ASN A 177 -22.09 8.40 1.87
CA ASN A 177 -21.77 9.79 2.25
C ASN A 177 -21.60 9.95 3.76
N LEU A 178 -22.42 9.27 4.57
CA LEU A 178 -22.27 9.26 6.03
C LEU A 178 -20.93 8.65 6.46
N ALA A 179 -20.57 7.50 5.88
CA ALA A 179 -19.28 6.86 6.12
C ALA A 179 -18.11 7.78 5.72
N SER A 180 -18.23 8.45 4.57
CA SER A 180 -17.20 9.36 4.04
C SER A 180 -17.06 10.67 4.83
N SER A 181 -18.09 11.07 5.59
CA SER A 181 -18.03 12.22 6.50
C SER A 181 -17.35 11.91 7.84
N GLY A 182 -16.98 10.66 8.11
CA GLY A 182 -16.47 10.25 9.42
C GLY A 182 -17.51 10.42 10.55
N LYS A 183 -18.80 10.43 10.20
CA LYS A 183 -19.90 10.47 11.18
C LYS A 183 -20.04 9.12 11.86
N ASP A 184 -20.57 9.17 13.08
CA ASP A 184 -20.77 8.02 13.96
C ASP A 184 -21.54 6.89 13.24
N SER A 185 -20.97 5.68 13.27
CA SER A 185 -21.56 4.45 12.74
C SER A 185 -22.97 4.22 13.30
N SER A 186 -23.28 4.80 14.46
CA SER A 186 -24.60 4.77 15.10
C SER A 186 -25.72 5.36 14.24
N GLU A 187 -25.46 6.37 13.41
CA GLU A 187 -26.49 6.96 12.55
C GLU A 187 -26.82 6.04 11.37
N VAL A 188 -25.79 5.41 10.78
CA VAL A 188 -25.96 4.42 9.72
C VAL A 188 -26.64 3.16 10.26
N ALA A 189 -26.29 2.73 11.47
CA ALA A 189 -26.92 1.58 12.13
C ALA A 189 -28.39 1.82 12.49
N LYS A 190 -28.77 3.05 12.90
CA LYS A 190 -30.17 3.42 13.15
C LYS A 190 -31.02 3.34 11.89
N LEU A 191 -30.51 3.87 10.77
CA LEU A 191 -31.20 3.79 9.47
C LEU A 191 -31.48 2.34 9.04
N GLN A 192 -30.62 1.39 9.43
CA GLN A 192 -30.85 -0.05 9.17
C GLN A 192 -31.83 -0.70 10.15
N ALA A 193 -31.84 -0.28 11.42
CA ALA A 193 -32.76 -0.82 12.42
C ALA A 193 -34.23 -0.50 12.11
N ASP A 194 -34.47 0.67 11.50
CA ASP A 194 -35.82 1.14 11.15
C ASP A 194 -36.39 0.47 9.88
N ASP A 195 -35.56 -0.18 9.06
CA ASP A 195 -35.98 -0.86 7.82
C ASP A 195 -35.15 -2.13 7.54
N PRO A 196 -35.58 -3.32 8.01
CA PRO A 196 -34.83 -4.57 7.83
C PRO A 196 -34.55 -4.96 6.36
N ASP A 197 -35.42 -4.56 5.44
CA ASP A 197 -35.27 -4.80 4.00
C ASP A 197 -34.19 -3.91 3.36
N SER A 198 -33.70 -2.89 4.09
CA SER A 198 -32.60 -2.01 3.67
C SER A 198 -31.21 -2.65 3.80
N GLN A 199 -31.08 -3.80 4.46
CA GLN A 199 -29.79 -4.43 4.73
C GLN A 199 -29.25 -5.21 3.52
N THR A 200 -29.04 -4.53 2.40
CA THR A 200 -28.37 -5.10 1.22
C THR A 200 -26.89 -5.31 1.47
N SER A 201 -26.24 -6.11 0.61
CA SER A 201 -24.78 -6.33 0.68
C SER A 201 -23.99 -5.01 0.63
N GLU A 202 -24.42 -4.07 -0.22
CA GLU A 202 -23.76 -2.77 -0.41
C GLU A 202 -23.92 -1.85 0.80
N VAL A 203 -25.10 -1.80 1.39
CA VAL A 203 -25.37 -0.98 2.59
C VAL A 203 -24.57 -1.51 3.79
N LEU A 204 -24.47 -2.84 3.96
CA LEU A 204 -23.62 -3.45 4.99
C LEU A 204 -22.13 -3.17 4.74
N PHE A 205 -21.68 -3.22 3.49
CA PHE A 205 -20.31 -2.86 3.14
C PHE A 205 -19.98 -1.40 3.50
N ASN A 206 -20.88 -0.46 3.20
CA ASN A 206 -20.70 0.95 3.56
C ASN A 206 -20.70 1.17 5.09
N LEU A 207 -21.59 0.48 5.82
CA LEU A 207 -21.59 0.51 7.29
C LEU A 207 -20.26 0.00 7.86
N ALA A 208 -19.74 -1.11 7.34
CA ALA A 208 -18.47 -1.63 7.79
C ALA A 208 -17.32 -0.65 7.48
N CYS A 209 -17.33 0.04 6.34
CA CYS A 209 -16.37 1.10 6.05
C CYS A 209 -16.41 2.22 7.11
N ALA A 210 -17.60 2.64 7.55
CA ALA A 210 -17.76 3.62 8.63
C ALA A 210 -17.19 3.10 9.97
N MET A 211 -17.46 1.84 10.33
CA MET A 211 -16.90 1.19 11.52
C MET A 211 -15.37 1.12 11.48
N ILE A 212 -14.78 0.86 10.31
CA ILE A 212 -13.32 0.86 10.12
C ILE A 212 -12.75 2.26 10.37
N SER A 213 -13.39 3.29 9.84
CA SER A 213 -12.99 4.68 10.09
C SER A 213 -13.12 5.08 11.57
N ALA A 214 -14.09 4.51 12.30
CA ALA A 214 -14.25 4.71 13.74
C ALA A 214 -13.26 3.91 14.60
N GLY A 215 -12.57 2.91 14.02
CA GLY A 215 -11.66 2.02 14.74
C GLY A 215 -12.32 0.78 15.35
N ASP A 216 -13.61 0.56 15.12
CA ASP A 216 -14.38 -0.59 15.61
C ASP A 216 -14.14 -1.84 14.73
N LEU A 217 -12.89 -2.31 14.71
CA LEU A 217 -12.43 -3.33 13.78
C LEU A 217 -13.17 -4.68 13.91
N ASP A 218 -13.57 -5.06 15.12
CA ASP A 218 -14.27 -6.33 15.34
C ASP A 218 -15.71 -6.32 14.79
N GLN A 219 -16.43 -5.21 14.99
CA GLN A 219 -17.77 -5.05 14.42
C GLN A 219 -17.72 -4.88 12.91
N ALA A 220 -16.72 -4.17 12.39
CA ALA A 220 -16.48 -4.06 10.97
C ALA A 220 -16.26 -5.43 10.31
N GLU A 221 -15.43 -6.30 10.91
CA GLU A 221 -15.19 -7.65 10.41
C GLU A 221 -16.47 -8.49 10.39
N GLN A 222 -17.28 -8.44 11.45
CA GLN A 222 -18.57 -9.14 11.50
C GLN A 222 -19.51 -8.64 10.40
N THR A 223 -19.64 -7.32 10.26
CA THR A 223 -20.52 -6.68 9.27
C THR A 223 -20.09 -7.00 7.84
N LEU A 224 -18.78 -7.02 7.54
CA LEU A 224 -18.26 -7.43 6.22
C LEU A 224 -18.54 -8.90 5.91
N ASN A 225 -18.42 -9.79 6.90
CA ASN A 225 -18.75 -11.20 6.72
C ASN A 225 -20.25 -11.39 6.43
N GLU A 226 -21.11 -10.60 7.06
CA GLU A 226 -22.54 -10.58 6.75
C GLU A 226 -22.84 -10.03 5.35
N ALA A 227 -22.17 -8.94 4.95
CA ALA A 227 -22.25 -8.40 3.60
C ALA A 227 -21.86 -9.46 2.56
N TYR A 228 -20.70 -10.10 2.73
CA TYR A 228 -20.23 -11.19 1.87
C TYR A 228 -21.23 -12.34 1.79
N LYS A 229 -21.76 -12.79 2.93
CA LYS A 229 -22.75 -13.88 3.00
C LYS A 229 -24.04 -13.53 2.25
N LYS A 230 -24.53 -12.30 2.36
CA LYS A 230 -25.73 -11.86 1.63
C LYS A 230 -25.44 -11.74 0.13
N GLY A 231 -24.33 -11.12 -0.25
CA GLY A 231 -23.91 -11.01 -1.66
C GLY A 231 -23.72 -12.38 -2.33
N SER A 232 -23.02 -13.32 -1.67
CA SER A 232 -22.79 -14.67 -2.19
C SER A 232 -24.10 -15.41 -2.44
N LYS A 233 -25.06 -15.34 -1.51
CA LYS A 233 -26.38 -15.98 -1.68
C LYS A 233 -27.17 -15.44 -2.86
N ILE A 234 -27.10 -14.13 -3.12
CA ILE A 234 -27.78 -13.51 -4.26
C ILE A 234 -27.14 -14.01 -5.56
N LEU A 235 -25.81 -13.97 -5.66
CA LEU A 235 -25.07 -14.41 -6.84
C LEU A 235 -25.25 -15.91 -7.10
N GLU A 236 -25.27 -16.74 -6.05
CA GLU A 236 -25.58 -18.17 -6.15
C GLU A 236 -27.01 -18.40 -6.68
N ALA A 237 -28.00 -17.63 -6.21
CA ALA A 237 -29.37 -17.72 -6.70
C ALA A 237 -29.50 -17.29 -8.18
N GLU A 238 -28.63 -16.39 -8.64
CA GLU A 238 -28.50 -15.97 -10.04
C GLU A 238 -27.68 -16.95 -10.89
N GLY A 239 -27.11 -18.00 -10.28
CA GLY A 239 -26.34 -19.03 -10.98
C GLY A 239 -24.90 -18.63 -11.31
N ALA A 240 -24.34 -17.63 -10.63
CA ALA A 240 -22.94 -17.22 -10.78
C ALA A 240 -21.98 -18.35 -10.40
N SER A 241 -20.86 -18.47 -11.11
CA SER A 241 -19.80 -19.40 -10.73
C SER A 241 -19.03 -18.90 -9.50
N GLU A 242 -18.30 -19.77 -8.81
CA GLU A 242 -17.44 -19.35 -7.68
C GLU A 242 -16.38 -18.32 -8.11
N GLY A 243 -15.90 -18.39 -9.36
CA GLY A 243 -14.97 -17.41 -9.92
C GLY A 243 -15.63 -16.04 -10.07
N ASP A 244 -16.81 -16.00 -10.67
CA ASP A 244 -17.57 -14.77 -10.92
C ASP A 244 -18.02 -14.14 -9.59
N ALA A 245 -18.50 -14.96 -8.64
CA ALA A 245 -18.90 -14.48 -7.33
C ALA A 245 -17.72 -13.87 -6.54
N ASN A 246 -16.52 -14.46 -6.64
CA ASN A 246 -15.33 -13.90 -6.01
C ASN A 246 -14.87 -12.58 -6.66
N ASP A 247 -15.08 -12.42 -7.96
CA ASP A 247 -14.76 -11.17 -8.67
C ASP A 247 -15.73 -10.05 -8.30
N GLU A 248 -17.05 -10.32 -8.32
CA GLU A 248 -18.09 -9.39 -7.92
C GLU A 248 -17.96 -8.96 -6.44
N LEU A 249 -17.57 -9.89 -5.56
CA LEU A 249 -17.39 -9.62 -4.12
C LEU A 249 -15.94 -9.23 -3.76
N ALA A 250 -15.07 -9.00 -4.74
CA ALA A 250 -13.66 -8.70 -4.50
C ALA A 250 -13.47 -7.47 -3.61
N GLY A 251 -14.32 -6.44 -3.76
CA GLY A 251 -14.30 -5.24 -2.90
C GLY A 251 -14.46 -5.57 -1.41
N ILE A 252 -15.40 -6.46 -1.08
CA ILE A 252 -15.64 -6.91 0.30
C ILE A 252 -14.45 -7.71 0.83
N LEU A 253 -13.91 -8.61 0.01
CA LEU A 253 -12.76 -9.46 0.38
C LEU A 253 -11.48 -8.63 0.61
N VAL A 254 -11.24 -7.60 -0.22
CA VAL A 254 -10.13 -6.66 -0.05
C VAL A 254 -10.29 -5.86 1.25
N GLN A 255 -11.52 -5.45 1.59
CA GLN A 255 -11.80 -4.73 2.83
C GLN A 255 -11.63 -5.63 4.07
N LEU A 256 -12.03 -6.90 4.00
CA LEU A 256 -11.75 -7.89 5.06
C LEU A 256 -10.25 -8.06 5.29
N ALA A 257 -9.47 -8.19 4.21
CA ALA A 257 -8.01 -8.25 4.31
C ALA A 257 -7.41 -6.95 4.90
N TYR A 258 -8.03 -5.81 4.65
CA TYR A 258 -7.60 -4.53 5.24
C TYR A 258 -7.88 -4.49 6.74
N VAL A 259 -9.03 -5.00 7.20
CA VAL A 259 -9.30 -5.14 8.64
C VAL A 259 -8.29 -6.08 9.30
N GLN A 260 -7.96 -7.22 8.67
CA GLN A 260 -6.90 -8.12 9.16
C GLN A 260 -5.56 -7.39 9.33
N GLN A 261 -5.18 -6.56 8.34
CA GLN A 261 -3.97 -5.75 8.41
C GLN A 261 -4.02 -4.74 9.57
N LEU A 262 -5.14 -4.04 9.76
CA LEU A 262 -5.30 -3.08 10.87
C LEU A 262 -5.27 -3.76 12.25
N LYS A 263 -5.73 -5.01 12.35
CA LYS A 263 -5.64 -5.85 13.57
C LYS A 263 -4.23 -6.41 13.82
N GLY A 264 -3.25 -6.10 12.96
CA GLY A 264 -1.87 -6.60 13.05
C GLY A 264 -1.69 -8.03 12.54
N GLN A 265 -2.71 -8.62 11.90
CA GLN A 265 -2.66 -9.99 11.34
C GLN A 265 -2.01 -9.97 9.94
N ASN A 266 -0.78 -9.44 9.86
CA ASN A 266 -0.10 -9.08 8.62
C ASN A 266 0.13 -10.26 7.66
N ASP A 267 0.42 -11.45 8.18
CA ASP A 267 0.61 -12.66 7.37
C ASP A 267 -0.71 -13.13 6.74
N ALA A 268 -1.80 -13.12 7.52
CA ALA A 268 -3.13 -13.47 7.02
C ALA A 268 -3.59 -12.47 5.95
N ALA A 269 -3.47 -11.17 6.23
CA ALA A 269 -3.79 -10.10 5.28
C ALA A 269 -2.97 -10.21 3.98
N SER A 270 -1.66 -10.46 4.09
CA SER A 270 -0.78 -10.67 2.93
C SER A 270 -1.26 -11.83 2.06
N ASN A 271 -1.59 -12.97 2.67
CA ASN A 271 -2.08 -14.15 1.95
C ASN A 271 -3.42 -13.88 1.27
N SER A 272 -4.33 -13.17 1.94
CA SER A 272 -5.63 -12.77 1.38
C SER A 272 -5.45 -11.88 0.15
N TYR A 273 -4.60 -10.85 0.21
CA TYR A 273 -4.33 -9.99 -0.95
C TYR A 273 -3.65 -10.74 -2.09
N GLU A 274 -2.68 -11.61 -1.81
CA GLU A 274 -2.00 -12.42 -2.83
C GLU A 274 -2.96 -13.38 -3.54
N LYS A 275 -3.86 -14.03 -2.77
CA LYS A 275 -4.90 -14.90 -3.32
C LYS A 275 -5.82 -14.12 -4.26
N LEU A 276 -6.37 -12.99 -3.81
CA LEU A 276 -7.28 -12.17 -4.61
C LEU A 276 -6.63 -11.66 -5.89
N LEU A 277 -5.40 -11.13 -5.81
CA LEU A 277 -4.68 -10.65 -6.99
C LEU A 277 -4.34 -11.77 -7.97
N SER A 278 -4.20 -13.02 -7.51
CA SER A 278 -3.98 -14.19 -8.38
C SER A 278 -5.23 -14.60 -9.17
N GLN A 279 -6.42 -14.26 -8.68
CA GLN A 279 -7.72 -14.58 -9.29
C GLN A 279 -8.12 -13.59 -10.40
N LYS A 280 -7.29 -12.57 -10.68
CA LYS A 280 -7.54 -11.50 -11.68
C LYS A 280 -8.85 -10.77 -11.45
N ILE A 281 -8.82 -9.83 -10.51
CA ILE A 281 -9.91 -8.91 -10.21
C ILE A 281 -10.20 -8.03 -11.45
N SER A 282 -11.44 -7.99 -11.91
CA SER A 282 -11.87 -7.18 -13.07
C SER A 282 -11.93 -5.68 -12.74
N ASP A 283 -12.36 -5.31 -11.53
CA ASP A 283 -12.33 -3.91 -11.11
C ASP A 283 -10.91 -3.43 -10.81
N VAL A 284 -10.42 -2.58 -11.70
CA VAL A 284 -9.11 -1.91 -11.60
C VAL A 284 -8.92 -1.14 -10.30
N ALA A 285 -9.98 -0.55 -9.71
CA ALA A 285 -9.88 0.18 -8.45
C ALA A 285 -9.63 -0.78 -7.27
N VAL A 286 -10.38 -1.88 -7.21
CA VAL A 286 -10.22 -2.92 -6.19
C VAL A 286 -8.83 -3.57 -6.29
N ALA A 287 -8.38 -3.87 -7.51
CA ALA A 287 -7.03 -4.39 -7.77
C ALA A 287 -5.92 -3.38 -7.36
N ALA A 288 -6.12 -2.09 -7.62
CA ALA A 288 -5.19 -1.03 -7.21
C ALA A 288 -5.07 -0.95 -5.68
N VAL A 289 -6.20 -0.96 -4.96
CA VAL A 289 -6.25 -0.94 -3.49
C VAL A 289 -5.55 -2.17 -2.90
N ALA A 290 -5.90 -3.38 -3.36
CA ALA A 290 -5.28 -4.62 -2.89
C ALA A 290 -3.75 -4.64 -3.11
N SER A 291 -3.31 -4.21 -4.29
CA SER A 291 -1.89 -4.15 -4.63
C SER A 291 -1.13 -3.10 -3.81
N ASN A 292 -1.73 -1.93 -3.56
CA ASN A 292 -1.19 -0.89 -2.69
C ASN A 292 -1.02 -1.40 -1.26
N ASN A 293 -2.06 -1.99 -0.67
CA ASN A 293 -2.02 -2.48 0.71
C ASN A 293 -1.00 -3.61 0.87
N LEU A 294 -0.93 -4.52 -0.11
CA LEU A 294 0.09 -5.55 -0.14
C LEU A 294 1.50 -4.95 -0.27
N ALA A 295 1.69 -3.88 -1.05
CA ALA A 295 2.99 -3.21 -1.13
C ALA A 295 3.41 -2.61 0.23
N VAL A 296 2.48 -2.07 1.01
CA VAL A 296 2.72 -1.60 2.38
C VAL A 296 3.15 -2.76 3.28
N LEU A 297 2.43 -3.89 3.28
CA LEU A 297 2.81 -5.06 4.08
C LEU A 297 4.19 -5.62 3.72
N LYS A 298 4.56 -5.57 2.43
CA LYS A 298 5.86 -6.04 1.96
C LYS A 298 6.98 -5.00 2.12
N TRP A 299 6.66 -3.78 2.57
CA TRP A 299 7.67 -2.75 2.86
C TRP A 299 8.55 -3.18 4.03
N ASP A 300 7.98 -3.64 5.13
CA ASP A 300 8.73 -4.05 6.33
C ASP A 300 9.14 -5.54 6.33
N ALA A 301 8.81 -6.28 5.26
CA ALA A 301 9.10 -7.70 5.17
C ALA A 301 10.61 -7.99 5.03
N PRO A 302 11.12 -9.07 5.67
CA PRO A 302 12.50 -9.53 5.46
C PRO A 302 12.80 -9.76 3.97
N GLY A 303 13.90 -9.18 3.48
CA GLY A 303 14.28 -9.30 2.07
C GLY A 303 13.51 -8.37 1.12
N ARG A 304 12.92 -7.28 1.65
CA ARG A 304 12.31 -6.14 0.92
C ARG A 304 13.02 -5.87 -0.40
N ASN A 305 12.22 -5.71 -1.46
CA ASN A 305 12.71 -5.43 -2.81
C ASN A 305 11.96 -4.23 -3.39
N ALA A 306 12.61 -3.06 -3.40
CA ALA A 306 12.02 -1.81 -3.90
C ALA A 306 11.51 -1.93 -5.36
N LEU A 307 12.22 -2.64 -6.23
CA LEU A 307 11.77 -2.88 -7.61
C LEU A 307 10.50 -3.76 -7.65
N GLY A 308 10.40 -4.73 -6.74
CA GLY A 308 9.21 -5.56 -6.59
C GLY A 308 8.01 -4.74 -6.14
N LEU A 309 8.19 -3.84 -5.16
CA LEU A 309 7.15 -2.92 -4.70
C LEU A 309 6.72 -1.96 -5.80
N ALA A 310 7.67 -1.39 -6.54
CA ALA A 310 7.37 -0.51 -7.67
C ALA A 310 6.55 -1.20 -8.76
N LYS A 311 6.83 -2.50 -9.04
CA LYS A 311 6.02 -3.29 -9.98
C LYS A 311 4.59 -3.51 -9.48
N ARG A 312 4.39 -3.74 -8.19
CA ARG A 312 3.06 -3.87 -7.58
C ARG A 312 2.28 -2.56 -7.69
N LEU A 313 2.92 -1.44 -7.36
CA LEU A 313 2.28 -0.12 -7.38
C LEU A 313 1.92 0.38 -8.78
N LYS A 314 2.34 -0.28 -9.87
CA LYS A 314 1.89 0.07 -11.23
C LYS A 314 0.38 -0.01 -11.43
N SER A 315 -0.31 -0.87 -10.68
CA SER A 315 -1.78 -0.94 -10.74
C SER A 315 -2.45 0.33 -10.21
N THR A 316 -1.72 1.19 -9.48
CA THR A 316 -2.25 2.45 -8.92
C THR A 316 -2.10 3.64 -9.87
N THR A 317 -1.58 3.43 -11.09
CA THR A 317 -1.40 4.48 -12.11
C THR A 317 -2.26 4.24 -13.35
N VAL A 318 -3.26 3.36 -13.25
CA VAL A 318 -4.19 3.08 -14.35
C VAL A 318 -5.09 4.30 -14.57
N PRO A 319 -5.23 4.81 -15.82
CA PRO A 319 -6.14 5.93 -16.10
C PRO A 319 -7.57 5.64 -15.67
N GLY A 320 -8.26 6.65 -15.14
CA GLY A 320 -9.64 6.56 -14.66
C GLY A 320 -9.77 6.16 -13.20
N LEU A 321 -8.68 5.80 -12.51
CA LEU A 321 -8.70 5.57 -11.05
C LEU A 321 -9.07 6.83 -10.28
N GLU A 322 -8.71 8.00 -10.79
CA GLU A 322 -9.02 9.31 -10.23
C GLU A 322 -10.54 9.56 -10.07
N TYR A 323 -11.37 8.84 -10.83
CA TYR A 323 -12.82 8.94 -10.77
C TYR A 323 -13.47 7.85 -9.91
N LYS A 324 -12.73 6.77 -9.61
CA LYS A 324 -13.22 5.62 -8.82
C LYS A 324 -12.78 5.66 -7.36
N LEU A 325 -11.62 6.23 -7.07
CA LEU A 325 -11.03 6.30 -5.74
C LEU A 325 -11.29 7.65 -5.09
N THR A 326 -11.32 7.68 -3.76
CA THR A 326 -11.43 8.92 -3.00
C THR A 326 -10.12 9.71 -3.06
N LYS A 327 -10.19 11.04 -2.90
CA LYS A 327 -8.97 11.89 -2.86
C LYS A 327 -7.94 11.40 -1.83
N PRO A 328 -8.32 11.02 -0.59
CA PRO A 328 -7.38 10.44 0.37
C PRO A 328 -6.70 9.14 -0.12
N GLN A 329 -7.45 8.24 -0.78
CA GLN A 329 -6.87 7.01 -1.33
C GLN A 329 -5.83 7.31 -2.42
N LEU A 330 -6.14 8.25 -3.33
CA LEU A 330 -5.22 8.69 -4.37
C LEU A 330 -3.95 9.32 -3.79
N GLN A 331 -4.10 10.13 -2.74
CA GLN A 331 -2.97 10.72 -2.02
C GLN A 331 -2.08 9.64 -1.38
N ILE A 332 -2.66 8.67 -0.67
CA ILE A 332 -1.92 7.56 -0.07
C ILE A 332 -1.15 6.78 -1.13
N MET A 333 -1.81 6.44 -2.25
CA MET A 333 -1.16 5.71 -3.35
C MET A 333 -0.01 6.53 -3.95
N GLY A 334 -0.19 7.83 -4.16
CA GLY A 334 0.87 8.72 -4.64
C GLY A 334 2.04 8.83 -3.68
N CYS A 335 1.78 8.99 -2.38
CA CYS A 335 2.82 8.98 -1.35
C CYS A 335 3.61 7.66 -1.34
N ASN A 336 2.91 6.52 -1.39
CA ASN A 336 3.56 5.21 -1.44
C ASN A 336 4.45 5.04 -2.68
N ARG A 337 3.97 5.49 -3.85
CA ARG A 337 4.79 5.50 -5.07
C ARG A 337 6.01 6.41 -4.94
N ALA A 338 5.85 7.61 -4.40
CA ALA A 338 6.94 8.55 -4.21
C ALA A 338 8.00 7.98 -3.25
N ILE A 339 7.60 7.38 -2.13
CA ILE A 339 8.51 6.74 -1.16
C ILE A 339 9.28 5.58 -1.81
N VAL A 340 8.61 4.70 -2.55
CA VAL A 340 9.29 3.58 -3.23
C VAL A 340 10.26 4.06 -4.31
N ASN A 341 9.93 5.13 -5.04
CA ASN A 341 10.84 5.73 -6.03
C ASN A 341 11.99 6.51 -5.38
N LEU A 342 11.76 7.13 -4.21
CA LEU A 342 12.82 7.73 -3.39
C LEU A 342 13.85 6.67 -3.02
N GLU A 343 13.46 5.49 -2.54
CA GLU A 343 14.39 4.39 -2.22
C GLU A 343 15.22 3.95 -3.44
N MET A 344 14.60 3.93 -4.62
CA MET A 344 15.29 3.61 -5.88
C MET A 344 16.11 4.78 -6.45
N SER A 345 16.13 5.93 -5.76
CA SER A 345 16.80 7.16 -6.20
C SER A 345 16.33 7.67 -7.58
N ARG A 346 15.07 7.44 -7.94
CA ARG A 346 14.42 7.94 -9.17
C ARG A 346 13.80 9.31 -8.94
N LEU A 347 14.65 10.32 -8.74
CA LEU A 347 14.24 11.64 -8.26
C LEU A 347 13.36 12.41 -9.26
N ASP A 348 13.51 12.14 -10.56
CA ASP A 348 12.68 12.67 -11.65
C ASP A 348 11.22 12.21 -11.52
N VAL A 349 11.02 10.91 -11.25
CA VAL A 349 9.68 10.35 -11.01
C VAL A 349 9.09 10.91 -9.72
N VAL A 350 9.89 11.06 -8.67
CA VAL A 350 9.45 11.64 -7.39
C VAL A 350 8.98 13.08 -7.59
N SER A 351 9.68 13.91 -8.39
CA SER A 351 9.23 15.27 -8.70
C SER A 351 7.84 15.26 -9.35
N SER A 352 7.63 14.38 -10.32
CA SER A 352 6.32 14.27 -11.00
C SER A 352 5.21 13.85 -10.05
N GLU A 353 5.48 12.93 -9.13
CA GLU A 353 4.50 12.49 -8.12
C GLU A 353 4.20 13.61 -7.11
N ILE A 354 5.20 14.38 -6.68
CA ILE A 354 5.00 15.53 -5.80
C ILE A 354 4.10 16.58 -6.46
N GLU A 355 4.34 16.91 -7.73
CA GLU A 355 3.49 17.87 -8.47
C GLU A 355 2.06 17.35 -8.60
N ALA A 356 1.86 16.07 -8.90
CA ALA A 356 0.53 15.47 -8.92
C ALA A 356 -0.14 15.52 -7.53
N LEU A 357 0.58 15.20 -6.45
CA LEU A 357 0.07 15.24 -5.09
C LEU A 357 -0.34 16.65 -4.65
N LYS A 358 0.39 17.70 -5.05
CA LYS A 358 0.01 19.10 -4.79
C LYS A 358 -1.35 19.47 -5.37
N THR A 359 -1.75 18.88 -6.50
CA THR A 359 -3.09 19.10 -7.07
C THR A 359 -4.21 18.42 -6.27
N LEU A 360 -3.89 17.37 -5.52
CA LEU A 360 -4.84 16.59 -4.72
C LEU A 360 -4.97 17.10 -3.29
N ALA A 361 -3.91 17.69 -2.73
CA ALA A 361 -3.89 18.34 -1.42
C ALA A 361 -2.83 19.43 -1.38
N THR A 362 -3.21 20.60 -0.85
CA THR A 362 -2.32 21.74 -0.70
C THR A 362 -1.35 21.58 0.48
N ASP A 363 -1.74 20.89 1.56
CA ASP A 363 -0.94 20.82 2.79
C ASP A 363 -1.04 19.43 3.46
N SER A 364 -0.02 18.60 3.29
CA SER A 364 0.12 17.32 4.02
C SER A 364 1.55 17.19 4.55
N ASP A 365 1.70 16.93 5.85
CA ASP A 365 3.01 16.66 6.47
C ASP A 365 3.76 15.54 5.71
N ASN A 366 3.05 14.52 5.21
CA ASN A 366 3.64 13.44 4.41
C ASN A 366 4.25 13.95 3.10
N LEU A 367 3.59 14.87 2.41
CA LEU A 367 4.10 15.48 1.17
C LEU A 367 5.36 16.29 1.46
N THR A 368 5.34 17.09 2.54
CA THR A 368 6.49 17.88 3.01
C THR A 368 7.69 16.98 3.36
N LEU A 369 7.45 15.85 4.04
CA LEU A 369 8.49 14.87 4.36
C LEU A 369 9.09 14.21 3.11
N ILE A 370 8.27 13.87 2.12
CA ILE A 370 8.71 13.33 0.82
C ILE A 370 9.55 14.36 0.08
N GLN A 371 9.10 15.62 0.01
CA GLN A 371 9.82 16.71 -0.64
C GLN A 371 11.16 16.99 0.03
N SER A 372 11.19 17.05 1.38
CA SER A 372 12.44 17.22 2.13
C SER A 372 13.41 16.05 1.89
N SER A 373 12.90 14.81 1.87
CA SER A 373 13.71 13.61 1.57
C SER A 373 14.30 13.65 0.16
N GLN A 374 13.54 14.15 -0.82
CA GLN A 374 14.01 14.34 -2.20
C GLN A 374 15.15 15.38 -2.27
N LEU A 375 14.98 16.51 -1.60
CA LEU A 375 15.98 17.59 -1.53
C LEU A 375 17.25 17.12 -0.82
N SER A 376 17.11 16.40 0.29
CA SER A 376 18.23 15.79 1.03
C SER A 376 19.00 14.80 0.15
N LYS A 377 18.32 13.91 -0.60
CA LYS A 377 18.98 13.02 -1.59
C LYS A 377 19.66 13.78 -2.72
N SER A 378 19.19 14.99 -3.03
CA SER A 378 19.79 15.90 -4.01
C SER A 378 20.91 16.77 -3.41
N LYS A 379 21.30 16.53 -2.15
CA LYS A 379 22.29 17.32 -1.38
C LYS A 379 21.93 18.79 -1.17
N LYS A 380 20.64 19.13 -1.25
CA LYS A 380 20.09 20.46 -0.98
C LYS A 380 19.57 20.53 0.45
N PHE A 381 20.48 20.43 1.42
CA PHE A 381 20.11 20.26 2.84
C PHE A 381 19.41 21.50 3.41
N ASP A 382 19.88 22.71 3.09
CA ASP A 382 19.24 23.95 3.56
C ASP A 382 17.80 24.06 3.04
N GLU A 383 17.57 23.83 1.75
CA GLU A 383 16.21 23.80 1.17
C GLU A 383 15.35 22.71 1.82
N ALA A 384 15.94 21.54 2.12
CA ALA A 384 15.24 20.43 2.78
C ALA A 384 14.79 20.80 4.20
N GLU A 385 15.62 21.51 4.96
CA GLU A 385 15.29 22.01 6.30
C GLU A 385 14.23 23.12 6.26
N GLU A 386 14.34 24.07 5.32
CA GLU A 386 13.37 25.15 5.16
C GLU A 386 11.96 24.62 4.89
N VAL A 387 11.83 23.62 4.01
CA VAL A 387 10.54 23.00 3.70
C VAL A 387 9.94 22.32 4.94
N LEU A 388 10.75 21.71 5.81
CA LEU A 388 10.25 21.06 7.03
C LEU A 388 9.67 22.04 8.06
N LYS A 389 9.98 23.34 7.98
CA LYS A 389 9.43 24.34 8.91
C LYS A 389 7.91 24.47 8.82
N THR A 390 7.31 24.07 7.69
CA THR A 390 5.85 24.11 7.47
C THR A 390 5.10 22.97 8.16
N ILE A 391 5.80 21.91 8.61
CA ILE A 391 5.18 20.80 9.35
C ILE A 391 4.57 21.32 10.64
N GLN A 392 3.28 21.03 10.84
CA GLN A 392 2.52 21.54 11.98
C GLN A 392 2.94 20.88 13.28
N ASN A 393 3.10 19.55 13.28
CA ASN A 393 3.49 18.80 14.47
C ASN A 393 4.95 19.09 14.86
N PRO A 394 5.21 19.75 16.01
CA PRO A 394 6.57 20.13 16.40
C PRO A 394 7.50 18.93 16.60
N SER A 395 6.97 17.79 17.05
CA SER A 395 7.77 16.58 17.27
C SER A 395 8.23 15.95 15.96
N VAL A 396 7.31 15.83 14.99
CA VAL A 396 7.62 15.34 13.65
C VAL A 396 8.61 16.28 12.96
N ARG A 397 8.38 17.59 13.05
CA ARG A 397 9.27 18.62 12.49
C ARG A 397 10.70 18.49 13.01
N LYS A 398 10.87 18.42 14.33
CA LYS A 398 12.20 18.30 14.98
C LYS A 398 12.89 17.00 14.60
N ALA A 399 12.18 15.88 14.63
CA ALA A 399 12.73 14.59 14.23
C ALA A 399 13.17 14.59 12.76
N ALA A 400 12.38 15.18 11.86
CA ALA A 400 12.71 15.26 10.44
C ALA A 400 13.92 16.19 10.18
N ILE A 401 13.99 17.36 10.84
CA ILE A 401 15.14 18.27 10.72
C ILE A 401 16.41 17.57 11.21
N ALA A 402 16.35 16.91 12.36
CA ALA A 402 17.47 16.14 12.87
C ALA A 402 17.92 15.04 11.90
N GLN A 403 16.99 14.34 11.25
CA GLN A 403 17.30 13.33 10.24
C GLN A 403 18.02 13.94 9.03
N VAL A 404 17.60 15.11 8.55
CA VAL A 404 18.27 15.82 7.45
C VAL A 404 19.69 16.23 7.86
N LYS A 405 19.86 16.79 9.06
CA LYS A 405 21.17 17.19 9.60
C LYS A 405 22.11 16.00 9.78
N LEU A 406 21.58 14.87 10.26
CA LEU A 406 22.35 13.64 10.38
C LEU A 406 22.84 13.14 9.01
N VAL A 407 22.00 13.19 7.98
CA VAL A 407 22.40 12.82 6.60
C VAL A 407 23.41 13.81 6.02
N HIS A 408 23.32 15.09 6.39
CA HIS A 408 24.31 16.11 6.05
C HIS A 408 25.66 15.90 6.78
N GLY A 409 25.66 15.18 7.90
CA GLY A 409 26.83 14.99 8.77
C GLY A 409 26.94 16.01 9.90
N ASP A 410 25.93 16.85 10.09
CA ASP A 410 25.81 17.80 11.21
C ASP A 410 25.26 17.08 12.46
N PHE A 411 26.12 16.31 13.13
CA PHE A 411 25.77 15.58 14.34
C PHE A 411 25.35 16.50 15.49
N GLU A 412 26.01 17.65 15.64
CA GLU A 412 25.68 18.63 16.68
C GLU A 412 24.30 19.23 16.45
N GLY A 413 24.02 19.72 15.23
CA GLY A 413 22.72 20.30 14.92
C GLY A 413 21.59 19.27 14.97
N ALA A 414 21.86 18.01 14.62
CA ALA A 414 20.91 16.92 14.81
C ALA A 414 20.64 16.66 16.30
N ALA A 415 21.67 16.61 17.13
CA ALA A 415 21.56 16.45 18.58
C ALA A 415 20.74 17.58 19.21
N ASN A 416 21.03 18.84 18.85
CA ASN A 416 20.31 20.02 19.29
C ASN A 416 18.82 19.93 18.97
N SER A 417 18.47 19.51 17.74
CA SER A 417 17.07 19.44 17.31
C SER A 417 16.28 18.34 18.05
N ILE A 418 16.86 17.15 18.24
CA ILE A 418 16.25 16.07 19.01
C ILE A 418 16.18 16.42 20.51
N ALA A 419 17.15 17.15 21.04
CA ALA A 419 17.23 17.47 22.48
C ALA A 419 16.05 18.33 22.94
N GLU A 420 15.40 19.05 22.03
CA GLU A 420 14.18 19.79 22.33
C GLU A 420 12.95 18.88 22.58
N LEU A 421 13.04 17.57 22.35
CA LEU A 421 12.02 16.57 22.66
C LEU A 421 12.22 15.97 24.06
N ARG A 422 12.49 16.84 25.05
CA ARG A 422 12.91 16.51 26.42
C ARG A 422 11.99 15.56 27.20
N SER A 423 10.74 15.41 26.79
CA SER A 423 9.79 14.50 27.42
C SER A 423 10.05 13.03 27.10
N SER A 424 10.75 12.74 26.00
CA SER A 424 11.01 11.38 25.52
C SER A 424 12.39 10.88 25.96
N PRO A 425 12.48 9.80 26.76
CA PRO A 425 13.77 9.20 27.12
C PRO A 425 14.59 8.76 25.91
N SER A 426 13.92 8.22 24.88
CA SER A 426 14.58 7.82 23.64
C SER A 426 15.18 9.01 22.89
N ALA A 427 14.54 10.18 22.94
CA ALA A 427 15.10 11.39 22.34
C ALA A 427 16.37 11.84 23.06
N ILE A 428 16.37 11.85 24.40
CA ILE A 428 17.54 12.24 25.19
C ILE A 428 18.70 11.29 24.98
N ALA A 429 18.44 9.98 24.99
CA ALA A 429 19.46 8.98 24.66
C ALA A 429 20.03 9.21 23.25
N THR A 430 19.18 9.44 22.25
CA THR A 430 19.60 9.72 20.88
C THR A 430 20.45 10.99 20.79
N SER A 431 20.03 12.09 21.43
CA SER A 431 20.81 13.33 21.49
C SER A 431 22.16 13.14 22.17
N MET A 432 22.22 12.37 23.26
CA MET A 432 23.47 12.06 23.95
C MET A 432 24.42 11.31 23.01
N THR A 433 23.96 10.27 22.33
CA THR A 433 24.76 9.52 21.35
C THR A 433 25.20 10.40 20.17
N LEU A 434 24.35 11.33 19.71
CA LEU A 434 24.71 12.26 18.64
C LEU A 434 25.77 13.30 19.08
N TYR A 435 25.68 13.82 20.31
CA TYR A 435 26.73 14.67 20.87
C TYR A 435 28.03 13.90 21.09
N GLU A 436 27.96 12.65 21.57
CA GLU A 436 29.11 11.75 21.67
C GLU A 436 29.78 11.56 20.29
N ALA A 437 28.99 11.27 19.25
CA ALA A 437 29.48 11.15 17.87
C ALA A 437 30.06 12.47 17.33
N ALA A 438 29.58 13.62 17.81
CA ALA A 438 30.13 14.95 17.50
C ALA A 438 31.40 15.30 18.31
N GLY A 439 31.84 14.44 19.23
CA GLY A 439 32.95 14.73 20.15
C GLY A 439 32.62 15.76 21.24
N MET A 440 31.34 15.95 21.56
CA MET A 440 30.82 16.96 22.48
C MET A 440 30.30 16.34 23.78
N ALA A 441 31.14 15.55 24.46
CA ALA A 441 30.77 14.84 25.70
C ALA A 441 30.27 15.80 26.81
N GLU A 442 30.81 17.02 26.91
CA GLU A 442 30.35 18.03 27.86
C GLU A 442 28.90 18.45 27.61
N LYS A 443 28.50 18.68 26.35
CA LYS A 443 27.12 19.04 26.01
C LYS A 443 26.16 17.88 26.30
N ALA A 444 26.59 16.65 26.00
CA ALA A 444 25.85 15.44 26.33
C ALA A 444 25.60 15.34 27.85
N SER A 445 26.65 15.56 28.64
CA SER A 445 26.59 15.58 30.11
C SER A 445 25.63 16.63 30.66
N LEU A 446 25.75 17.88 30.19
CA LEU A 446 24.88 18.97 30.62
C LEU A 446 23.41 18.67 30.31
N LEU A 447 23.11 18.13 29.12
CA LEU A 447 21.76 17.74 28.75
C LEU A 447 21.21 16.65 29.67
N VAL A 448 21.94 15.55 29.83
CA VAL A 448 21.46 14.38 30.58
C VAL A 448 21.34 14.71 32.07
N LYS A 449 22.33 15.38 32.68
CA LYS A 449 22.26 15.81 34.09
C LYS A 449 21.08 16.75 34.34
N GLY A 450 20.84 17.70 33.43
CA GLY A 450 19.69 18.61 33.50
C GLY A 450 18.36 17.86 33.48
N VAL A 451 18.17 16.96 32.51
CA VAL A 451 16.94 16.18 32.37
C VAL A 451 16.75 15.18 33.51
N ALA A 452 17.81 14.51 33.95
CA ALA A 452 17.75 13.59 35.09
C ALA A 452 17.28 14.31 36.36
N LYS A 453 17.76 15.54 36.61
CA LYS A 453 17.28 16.38 37.71
C LYS A 453 15.79 16.70 37.58
N GLU A 454 15.33 17.13 36.41
CA GLU A 454 13.92 17.41 36.14
C GLU A 454 13.04 16.15 36.35
N TRP A 455 13.49 14.99 35.85
CA TRP A 455 12.75 13.73 36.00
C TRP A 455 12.69 13.26 37.45
N ALA A 456 13.78 13.34 38.19
CA ALA A 456 13.81 13.04 39.62
C ALA A 456 12.85 13.94 40.41
N GLN A 457 12.82 15.25 40.12
CA GLN A 457 11.89 16.20 40.74
C GLN A 457 10.42 15.91 40.40
N SER A 458 10.16 15.41 39.18
CA SER A 458 8.82 14.98 38.75
C SER A 458 8.38 13.61 39.29
N GLY A 459 9.16 12.98 40.18
CA GLY A 459 8.87 11.66 40.74
C GLY A 459 9.31 10.47 39.87
N ARG A 460 9.90 10.72 38.69
CA ARG A 460 10.40 9.70 37.75
C ARG A 460 11.85 9.33 38.04
N LYS A 461 12.12 8.90 39.29
CA LYS A 461 13.48 8.61 39.78
C LYS A 461 14.18 7.51 38.99
N GLU A 462 13.46 6.47 38.60
CA GLU A 462 14.02 5.34 37.84
C GLU A 462 14.58 5.79 36.48
N LEU A 463 13.87 6.67 35.77
CA LEU A 463 14.35 7.24 34.50
C LEU A 463 15.55 8.17 34.68
N ALA A 464 15.60 8.92 35.78
CA ALA A 464 16.74 9.76 36.11
C ALA A 464 17.99 8.90 36.37
N VAL A 465 17.85 7.85 37.17
CA VAL A 465 18.91 6.87 37.46
C VAL A 465 19.39 6.19 36.19
N SER A 466 18.48 5.67 35.34
CA SER A 466 18.86 4.99 34.11
C SER A 466 19.63 5.91 33.15
N SER A 467 19.25 7.20 33.08
CA SER A 467 19.92 8.17 32.21
C SER A 467 21.32 8.54 32.71
N LEU A 468 21.50 8.68 34.03
CA LEU A 468 22.81 8.96 34.61
C LEU A 468 23.75 7.75 34.49
N ARG A 469 23.23 6.52 34.57
CA ARG A 469 24.03 5.30 34.29
C ARG A 469 24.49 5.26 32.83
N GLU A 470 23.61 5.54 31.88
CA GLU A 470 23.97 5.60 30.47
C GLU A 470 25.00 6.72 30.19
N LEU A 471 24.88 7.86 30.88
CA LEU A 471 25.88 8.93 30.83
C LEU A 471 27.25 8.49 31.36
N ALA A 472 27.27 7.77 32.48
CA ALA A 472 28.51 7.23 33.04
C ALA A 472 29.17 6.22 32.10
N GLU A 473 28.37 5.38 31.45
CA GLU A 473 28.89 4.43 30.46
C GLU A 473 29.44 5.14 29.22
N MET A 474 28.77 6.20 28.75
CA MET A 474 29.31 7.08 27.70
C MET A 474 30.68 7.63 28.10
N PHE A 475 30.82 8.17 29.32
CA PHE A 475 32.11 8.69 29.79
C PHE A 475 33.19 7.59 29.86
N HIS A 476 32.85 6.43 30.39
CA HIS A 476 33.77 5.28 30.45
C HIS A 476 34.25 4.86 29.06
N ARG A 477 33.34 4.76 28.07
CA ARG A 477 33.69 4.45 26.66
C ARG A 477 34.65 5.49 26.05
N ASN A 478 34.59 6.73 26.51
CA ASN A 478 35.44 7.82 26.05
C ASN A 478 36.72 8.01 26.90
N ASN A 479 37.03 7.08 27.81
CA ASN A 479 38.16 7.14 28.76
C ASN A 479 38.09 8.36 29.70
N MET A 480 36.89 8.85 29.98
CA MET A 480 36.59 9.94 30.92
C MET A 480 36.15 9.35 32.27
N ASP A 481 37.00 8.51 32.86
CA ASP A 481 36.66 7.71 34.04
C ASP A 481 36.36 8.58 35.28
N SER A 482 36.95 9.78 35.38
CA SER A 482 36.66 10.74 36.45
C SER A 482 35.20 11.21 36.40
N GLU A 483 34.75 11.63 35.23
CA GLU A 483 33.39 12.09 34.96
C GLU A 483 32.38 10.95 35.06
N ALA A 484 32.78 9.73 34.69
CA ALA A 484 31.99 8.52 34.90
C ALA A 484 31.73 8.28 36.39
N VAL A 485 32.77 8.38 37.24
CA VAL A 485 32.62 8.26 38.70
C VAL A 485 31.70 9.33 39.26
N GLU A 486 31.81 10.59 38.79
CA GLU A 486 30.89 11.65 39.20
C GLU A 486 29.43 11.36 38.82
N ALA A 487 29.17 10.93 37.59
CA ALA A 487 27.82 10.58 37.14
C ALA A 487 27.23 9.39 37.95
N LEU A 488 28.05 8.42 38.33
CA LEU A 488 27.62 7.30 39.19
C LEU A 488 27.42 7.72 40.65
N ARG A 489 28.16 8.72 41.15
CA ARG A 489 27.85 9.34 42.46
C ARG A 489 26.49 10.03 42.42
N ASP A 490 26.15 10.72 41.33
CA ASP A 490 24.83 11.30 41.13
C ASP A 490 23.72 10.22 41.13
N VAL A 491 23.99 9.03 40.58
CA VAL A 491 23.10 7.85 40.70
C VAL A 491 22.89 7.46 42.16
N LEU A 492 23.97 7.35 42.95
CA LEU A 492 23.90 6.95 44.36
C LEU A 492 23.19 7.99 45.25
N VAL A 493 23.15 9.26 44.86
CA VAL A 493 22.33 10.27 45.53
C VAL A 493 20.84 9.97 45.35
N LEU A 494 20.43 9.46 44.19
CA LEU A 494 19.03 9.11 43.88
C LEU A 494 18.65 7.70 44.36
N SER A 495 19.60 6.76 44.34
CA SER A 495 19.45 5.37 44.73
C SER A 495 20.68 4.90 45.52
N PRO A 496 20.70 5.08 46.84
CA PRO A 496 21.88 4.78 47.68
C PRO A 496 22.31 3.31 47.68
N ASP A 497 21.35 2.41 47.45
CA ASP A 497 21.52 0.95 47.48
C ASP A 497 21.77 0.36 46.08
N ASP A 498 22.11 1.19 45.09
CA ASP A 498 22.39 0.77 43.73
C ASP A 498 23.74 0.05 43.63
N GLU A 499 23.73 -1.28 43.81
CA GLU A 499 24.91 -2.14 43.73
C GLU A 499 25.62 -2.05 42.38
N ALA A 500 24.88 -1.86 41.28
CA ALA A 500 25.45 -1.75 39.95
C ALA A 500 26.24 -0.44 39.80
N ALA A 501 25.72 0.67 40.34
CA ALA A 501 26.45 1.92 40.37
C ALA A 501 27.71 1.84 41.24
N VAL A 502 27.64 1.18 42.41
CA VAL A 502 28.82 0.93 43.25
C VAL A 502 29.87 0.12 42.49
N ALA A 503 29.49 -0.98 41.84
CA ALA A 503 30.40 -1.81 41.07
C ALA A 503 31.05 -1.02 39.91
N ASN A 504 30.28 -0.21 39.19
CA ASN A 504 30.80 0.61 38.11
C ASN A 504 31.75 1.73 38.62
N ILE A 505 31.54 2.27 39.83
CA ILE A 505 32.51 3.20 40.45
C ILE A 505 33.82 2.49 40.73
N VAL A 506 33.78 1.25 41.25
CA VAL A 506 35.00 0.46 41.48
C VAL A 506 35.76 0.24 40.17
N ILE A 507 35.04 -0.13 39.10
CA ILE A 507 35.64 -0.33 37.77
C ILE A 507 36.30 0.97 37.27
N ALA A 508 35.55 2.07 37.22
CA ALA A 508 36.07 3.35 36.71
C ALA A 508 37.21 3.91 37.58
N SER A 509 37.12 3.78 38.90
CA SER A 509 38.15 4.27 39.83
C SER A 509 39.40 3.38 39.83
N SER A 510 39.29 2.09 39.49
CA SER A 510 40.45 1.16 39.56
C SER A 510 41.65 1.59 38.71
N ASN A 511 41.40 2.32 37.61
CA ASN A 511 42.46 2.84 36.74
C ASN A 511 43.05 4.18 37.20
N MET A 512 42.40 4.87 38.16
CA MET A 512 42.68 6.27 38.52
C MET A 512 43.01 6.46 40.00
N ASP A 513 42.19 5.90 40.88
CA ASP A 513 42.20 6.08 42.32
C ASP A 513 41.85 4.75 43.03
N TYR A 514 42.90 4.07 43.46
CA TYR A 514 42.81 2.81 44.20
C TYR A 514 42.07 2.96 45.53
N GLU A 515 42.26 4.06 46.26
CA GLU A 515 41.66 4.26 47.58
C GLU A 515 40.14 4.45 47.46
N THR A 516 39.69 5.22 46.46
CA THR A 516 38.26 5.31 46.14
C THR A 516 37.72 3.94 45.71
N ALA A 517 38.43 3.20 44.86
CA ALA A 517 37.99 1.87 44.43
C ALA A 517 37.81 0.90 45.61
N GLU A 518 38.77 0.84 46.55
CA GLU A 518 38.72 -0.03 47.73
C GLU A 518 37.57 0.36 48.67
N ASN A 519 37.37 1.65 48.89
CA ASN A 519 36.27 2.16 49.71
C ASN A 519 34.90 1.75 49.16
N TYR A 520 34.66 1.90 47.84
CA TYR A 520 33.39 1.47 47.24
C TYR A 520 33.28 -0.05 47.13
N ALA A 521 34.37 -0.78 46.93
CA ALA A 521 34.38 -2.24 46.90
C ALA A 521 33.92 -2.85 48.23
N SER A 522 34.24 -2.23 49.36
CA SER A 522 33.78 -2.65 50.69
C SER A 522 32.25 -2.62 50.87
N ARG A 523 31.53 -1.87 50.03
CA ARG A 523 30.06 -1.76 50.04
C ARG A 523 29.37 -2.85 49.21
N LEU A 524 30.11 -3.60 48.39
CA LEU A 524 29.55 -4.67 47.57
C LEU A 524 29.32 -5.93 48.41
N PRO A 525 28.26 -6.70 48.14
CA PRO A 525 28.01 -7.96 48.83
C PRO A 525 29.13 -8.96 48.51
N ALA A 526 29.53 -9.74 49.53
CA ALA A 526 30.50 -10.81 49.35
C ALA A 526 29.94 -11.89 48.40
N LEU A 527 30.73 -12.25 47.38
CA LEU A 527 30.35 -13.30 46.43
C LEU A 527 30.36 -14.67 47.15
N GLN A 528 29.18 -15.29 47.27
CA GLN A 528 29.03 -16.61 47.88
C GLN A 528 29.82 -17.67 47.09
N GLY A 529 30.66 -18.44 47.78
CA GLY A 529 31.48 -19.51 47.18
C GLY A 529 32.81 -19.06 46.56
N MET A 530 33.20 -17.79 46.71
CA MET A 530 34.47 -17.26 46.19
C MET A 530 35.57 -17.10 47.26
N GLN A 531 35.25 -17.39 48.53
CA GLN A 531 36.16 -17.30 49.68
C GLN A 531 37.32 -18.32 49.64
N GLU A 532 37.21 -19.34 48.78
CA GLU A 532 38.24 -20.38 48.59
C GLU A 532 39.18 -20.09 47.40
N MET A 533 39.00 -18.96 46.67
CA MET A 533 39.88 -18.59 45.57
C MET A 533 41.08 -17.77 46.04
N ASP A 534 42.29 -18.32 45.90
CA ASP A 534 43.52 -17.58 46.10
C ASP A 534 43.80 -16.69 44.87
N ALA A 535 43.79 -15.37 45.08
CA ALA A 535 44.08 -14.38 44.04
C ALA A 535 45.48 -14.55 43.44
N ILE A 536 46.47 -14.95 44.26
CA ILE A 536 47.86 -15.18 43.81
C ILE A 536 47.93 -16.41 42.92
N GLU A 537 47.20 -17.48 43.27
CA GLU A 537 47.09 -18.68 42.44
C GLU A 537 46.41 -18.36 41.10
N LEU A 538 45.35 -17.54 41.11
CA LEU A 538 44.62 -17.10 39.92
C LEU A 538 45.45 -16.23 38.97
N GLU A 539 46.25 -15.31 39.49
CA GLU A 539 47.17 -14.49 38.68
C GLU A 539 48.34 -15.32 38.12
N ALA A 540 48.75 -16.37 38.83
CA ALA A 540 49.75 -17.33 38.36
C ALA A 540 49.20 -18.30 37.30
N LEU A 541 47.87 -18.39 37.13
CA LEU A 541 47.28 -19.20 36.08
C LEU A 541 47.57 -18.59 34.71
N PRO A 542 47.97 -19.41 33.72
CA PRO A 542 48.21 -18.93 32.37
C PRO A 542 46.92 -18.34 31.78
N VAL A 543 47.02 -17.17 31.14
CA VAL A 543 45.90 -16.48 30.50
C VAL A 543 45.07 -17.49 29.69
N PRO A 544 43.78 -17.68 30.02
CA PRO A 544 42.96 -18.64 29.30
C PRO A 544 42.88 -18.19 27.85
N ARG A 545 43.42 -19.02 26.94
CA ARG A 545 43.29 -18.80 25.50
C ARG A 545 41.80 -18.84 25.18
N ARG A 546 41.16 -17.68 25.00
CA ARG A 546 39.79 -17.61 24.46
C ARG A 546 39.78 -18.35 23.13
N GLY A 547 39.09 -19.48 23.09
CA GLY A 547 38.82 -20.19 21.86
C GLY A 547 39.01 -21.71 21.90
N VAL A 548 38.46 -22.42 22.88
CA VAL A 548 37.94 -23.78 22.61
C VAL A 548 36.82 -24.13 23.61
N ASP A 549 35.57 -24.05 23.13
CA ASP A 549 34.44 -24.92 23.49
C ASP A 549 34.23 -25.23 24.99
N MET A 550 33.66 -24.27 25.73
CA MET A 550 33.16 -24.47 27.09
C MET A 550 31.79 -25.15 27.05
N ASP A 551 31.74 -26.44 26.72
CA ASP A 551 30.47 -27.20 26.75
C ASP A 551 30.60 -28.60 27.40
N LYS A 552 31.68 -28.87 28.15
CA LYS A 552 31.90 -30.21 28.75
C LYS A 552 32.52 -30.26 30.14
N ARG A 553 32.19 -29.33 31.03
CA ARG A 553 32.47 -29.53 32.46
C ARG A 553 31.25 -29.25 33.32
N ARG A 554 30.24 -30.11 33.19
CA ARG A 554 29.40 -30.46 34.34
C ARG A 554 30.12 -31.56 35.09
N VAL A 555 30.63 -31.21 36.26
CA VAL A 555 31.16 -32.14 37.26
C VAL A 555 30.02 -33.10 37.63
N ARG A 556 30.22 -34.39 37.38
CA ARG A 556 29.43 -35.47 38.00
C ARG A 556 30.21 -35.91 39.23
N ILE A 557 29.56 -35.78 40.38
CA ILE A 557 29.95 -36.38 41.65
C ILE A 557 29.91 -37.91 41.48
N ASP A 558 30.96 -38.57 41.95
CA ASP A 558 31.14 -40.02 41.92
C ASP A 558 30.08 -40.74 42.76
N ALA A 559 29.44 -41.75 42.16
CA ALA A 559 28.91 -42.92 42.87
C ALA A 559 28.70 -44.07 41.87
N GLY A 560 29.37 -45.19 42.10
CA GLY A 560 28.90 -46.52 41.72
C GLY A 560 29.25 -47.02 40.31
N ASN A 561 30.34 -47.78 40.25
CA ASN A 561 30.59 -48.98 39.43
C ASN A 561 29.53 -49.38 38.38
N GLU A 562 29.89 -49.28 37.08
CA GLU A 562 29.46 -50.25 36.06
C GLU A 562 30.32 -50.14 34.78
N GLU A 563 30.89 -51.26 34.36
CA GLU A 563 31.60 -51.44 33.10
C GLU A 563 30.65 -51.26 31.91
N THR A 564 30.85 -50.25 31.06
CA THR A 564 30.39 -50.32 29.65
C THR A 564 31.28 -49.52 28.69
N ALA A 565 31.92 -50.28 27.78
CA ALA A 565 32.50 -49.99 26.46
C ALA A 565 32.93 -48.55 26.05
N PRO A 566 34.18 -48.35 25.56
CA PRO A 566 34.62 -47.06 25.05
C PRO A 566 34.05 -46.76 23.65
N LYS A 567 33.34 -45.64 23.51
CA LYS A 567 32.93 -45.08 22.21
C LYS A 567 34.15 -44.72 21.36
N THR A 568 34.25 -45.31 20.18
CA THR A 568 35.33 -45.12 19.20
C THR A 568 35.43 -43.65 18.75
N LYS A 569 36.57 -43.00 19.05
CA LYS A 569 36.94 -41.70 18.46
C LYS A 569 37.11 -41.87 16.94
N LYS A 570 36.37 -41.10 16.13
CA LYS A 570 36.57 -41.03 14.67
C LYS A 570 37.99 -40.55 14.39
N LYS A 571 38.84 -41.45 13.86
CA LYS A 571 40.21 -41.14 13.44
C LYS A 571 40.19 -40.08 12.34
N LYS A 572 40.85 -38.94 12.57
CA LYS A 572 41.25 -38.01 11.49
C LYS A 572 42.09 -38.81 10.48
N ARG A 573 41.67 -38.83 9.20
CA ARG A 573 42.44 -39.48 8.14
C ARG A 573 43.80 -38.79 8.00
N LYS A 574 44.89 -39.57 8.04
CA LYS A 574 46.25 -39.09 7.72
C LYS A 574 46.31 -38.74 6.22
N ASN A 575 46.84 -37.56 5.89
CA ASN A 575 47.17 -37.20 4.52
C ASN A 575 48.18 -38.21 3.96
N LYS A 576 47.83 -38.91 2.88
CA LYS A 576 48.77 -39.79 2.16
C LYS A 576 49.83 -38.92 1.47
N LYS A 577 51.12 -39.27 1.64
CA LYS A 577 52.22 -38.72 0.83
C LYS A 577 51.96 -39.01 -0.66
N PRO A 578 52.36 -38.12 -1.58
CA PRO A 578 52.09 -38.28 -3.00
C PRO A 578 52.73 -39.57 -3.52
N GLN A 579 51.89 -40.40 -4.15
CA GLN A 579 52.28 -41.64 -4.78
C GLN A 579 53.11 -41.32 -6.04
N THR A 580 54.19 -42.07 -6.19
CA THR A 580 55.22 -42.05 -7.23
C THR A 580 54.72 -41.73 -8.65
N LEU A 581 55.57 -40.98 -9.37
CA LEU A 581 55.49 -40.60 -10.79
C LEU A 581 54.73 -41.63 -11.66
N ASN A 582 53.61 -41.22 -12.24
CA ASN A 582 52.95 -41.96 -13.32
C ASN A 582 53.85 -41.88 -14.58
N PRO A 583 54.24 -43.00 -15.22
CA PRO A 583 55.12 -43.00 -16.39
C PRO A 583 54.58 -42.21 -17.60
N ASN A 584 53.26 -42.01 -17.66
CA ASN A 584 52.58 -41.31 -18.75
C ASN A 584 52.28 -39.82 -18.45
N GLY A 585 52.90 -39.25 -17.41
CA GLY A 585 52.68 -37.87 -17.00
C GLY A 585 51.31 -37.61 -16.35
N PRO A 586 51.06 -36.39 -15.86
CA PRO A 586 49.76 -36.00 -15.32
C PRO A 586 48.68 -35.99 -16.41
N ASP A 587 47.47 -36.42 -16.06
CA ASP A 587 46.29 -36.43 -16.94
C ASP A 587 46.13 -35.10 -17.73
N PRO A 588 46.10 -35.13 -19.08
CA PRO A 588 45.94 -33.93 -19.91
C PRO A 588 44.66 -33.14 -19.66
N GLU A 589 43.63 -33.72 -19.02
CA GLU A 589 42.40 -33.01 -18.67
C GLU A 589 42.43 -32.43 -17.24
N ARG A 590 43.55 -32.53 -16.53
CA ARG A 590 43.70 -32.10 -15.12
C ARG A 590 43.49 -30.59 -14.94
N TRP A 591 43.96 -29.79 -15.89
CA TRP A 591 43.81 -28.33 -15.90
C TRP A 591 42.48 -27.87 -16.52
N ILE A 592 41.65 -28.78 -17.01
CA ILE A 592 40.31 -28.47 -17.53
C ILE A 592 39.31 -28.44 -16.35
N ALA A 593 38.38 -27.48 -16.38
CA ALA A 593 37.31 -27.40 -15.39
C ALA A 593 36.51 -28.72 -15.33
N LYS A 594 36.17 -29.19 -14.12
CA LYS A 594 35.66 -30.56 -13.88
C LYS A 594 34.42 -30.92 -14.71
N HIS A 595 33.60 -29.95 -15.11
CA HIS A 595 32.41 -30.14 -15.95
C HIS A 595 32.70 -30.31 -17.44
N MET A 596 33.93 -30.02 -17.89
CA MET A 596 34.39 -30.13 -19.29
C MET A 596 35.32 -31.33 -19.51
N ARG A 597 35.59 -32.12 -18.47
CA ARG A 597 36.38 -33.36 -18.57
C ARG A 597 35.53 -34.47 -19.18
N SER A 598 36.15 -35.36 -19.94
CA SER A 598 35.53 -36.53 -20.58
C SER A 598 34.72 -37.42 -19.63
N GLY A 599 35.10 -37.49 -18.35
CA GLY A 599 34.38 -38.22 -17.29
C GLY A 599 33.26 -37.45 -16.56
N ALA A 600 32.92 -36.23 -16.97
CA ALA A 600 31.96 -35.39 -16.29
C ALA A 600 30.52 -35.92 -16.43
N ARG A 601 30.00 -36.57 -15.38
CA ARG A 601 28.57 -36.90 -15.28
C ARG A 601 27.75 -35.61 -15.18
N LYS A 602 26.94 -35.32 -16.20
CA LYS A 602 25.94 -34.24 -16.17
C LYS A 602 24.95 -34.49 -15.01
N LYS A 603 24.89 -33.57 -14.04
CA LYS A 603 23.83 -33.59 -13.01
C LYS A 603 22.48 -33.44 -13.70
N LYS A 604 21.54 -34.35 -13.42
CA LYS A 604 20.13 -34.26 -13.82
C LYS A 604 19.60 -32.90 -13.33
N LYS A 605 19.14 -32.03 -14.24
CA LYS A 605 18.48 -30.76 -13.89
C LYS A 605 17.24 -31.08 -13.03
N ARG A 606 17.22 -30.61 -11.78
CA ARG A 606 15.94 -30.34 -11.10
C ARG A 606 15.44 -29.01 -11.66
N ALA A 607 14.18 -29.01 -12.07
CA ALA A 607 13.52 -27.82 -12.58
C ALA A 607 13.51 -26.72 -11.52
N ASP A 608 14.01 -25.56 -11.94
CA ASP A 608 13.66 -24.20 -11.55
C ASP A 608 13.58 -23.85 -10.06
N ALA A 609 14.73 -23.40 -9.55
CA ALA A 609 14.79 -22.32 -8.57
C ALA A 609 15.74 -21.25 -9.14
N VAL A 610 15.18 -20.19 -9.74
CA VAL A 610 15.93 -19.04 -10.23
C VAL A 610 16.28 -18.15 -9.03
N SER A 611 17.55 -18.18 -8.63
CA SER A 611 18.16 -17.20 -7.75
C SER A 611 18.80 -16.08 -8.58
N ARG A 612 18.59 -14.84 -8.11
CA ARG A 612 19.43 -13.64 -8.26
C ARG A 612 20.93 -14.00 -8.42
N GLY A 613 21.79 -13.34 -9.20
CA GLY A 613 21.75 -12.18 -10.10
C GLY A 613 23.20 -11.72 -10.39
N SER A 614 23.46 -10.95 -11.46
CA SER A 614 24.55 -9.94 -11.54
C SER A 614 24.53 -9.13 -12.87
N GLN A 615 24.32 -7.82 -12.72
CA GLN A 615 24.87 -6.67 -13.47
C GLN A 615 24.97 -6.68 -15.02
N GLY A 616 24.19 -5.77 -15.63
CA GLY A 616 24.71 -4.69 -16.48
C GLY A 616 25.05 -4.95 -17.94
N ALA A 617 24.06 -4.92 -18.84
CA ALA A 617 24.21 -4.42 -20.21
C ALA A 617 22.83 -4.17 -20.87
N GLY A 618 22.63 -2.96 -21.38
CA GLY A 618 21.97 -2.68 -22.66
C GLY A 618 20.47 -2.91 -22.81
N LEU A 619 19.73 -1.78 -22.87
CA LEU A 619 18.43 -1.65 -23.52
C LEU A 619 18.44 -2.20 -24.96
N ALA A 620 17.26 -2.67 -25.42
CA ALA A 620 16.92 -3.21 -26.74
C ALA A 620 16.88 -4.75 -26.86
N ALA A 621 15.95 -5.42 -26.15
CA ALA A 621 15.39 -6.72 -26.56
C ALA A 621 14.18 -7.16 -25.71
N THR A 622 13.10 -6.39 -25.66
CA THR A 622 11.80 -6.89 -25.13
C THR A 622 10.61 -6.28 -25.86
N GLU A 623 10.52 -6.56 -27.17
CA GLU A 623 9.27 -6.41 -27.95
C GLU A 623 8.86 -7.71 -28.66
N ALA A 624 9.61 -8.80 -28.52
CA ALA A 624 9.34 -10.07 -29.23
C ALA A 624 8.95 -11.24 -28.31
N ALA A 625 8.29 -10.96 -27.18
CA ALA A 625 7.87 -11.98 -26.21
C ALA A 625 6.38 -11.89 -25.82
N SER A 626 5.56 -11.14 -26.58
CA SER A 626 4.11 -11.01 -26.34
C SER A 626 3.22 -11.69 -27.40
N GLU A 627 3.78 -12.41 -28.37
CA GLU A 627 3.01 -13.07 -29.45
C GLU A 627 3.06 -14.61 -29.45
N ARG A 628 3.46 -15.24 -28.33
CA ARG A 628 3.51 -16.73 -28.25
C ARG A 628 2.71 -17.32 -27.08
N MET A 629 1.57 -16.71 -26.75
CA MET A 629 0.61 -17.27 -25.78
C MET A 629 -0.85 -17.23 -26.25
N THR A 630 -1.12 -17.33 -27.55
CA THR A 630 -2.49 -17.39 -28.12
C THR A 630 -2.81 -18.63 -28.96
N HIS A 631 -1.96 -19.67 -28.98
CA HIS A 631 -2.32 -20.95 -29.60
C HIS A 631 -1.90 -22.16 -28.74
N ALA A 632 -2.42 -22.19 -27.51
CA ALA A 632 -2.35 -23.37 -26.64
C ALA A 632 -3.69 -23.62 -25.92
N ALA A 633 -4.80 -23.26 -26.57
CA ALA A 633 -6.15 -23.54 -26.11
C ALA A 633 -7.00 -24.04 -27.29
N GLU A 634 -6.56 -25.15 -27.90
CA GLU A 634 -7.41 -25.99 -28.74
C GLU A 634 -6.64 -27.29 -29.02
N ARG A 635 -6.90 -28.32 -28.21
CA ARG A 635 -6.82 -29.75 -28.54
C ARG A 635 -6.86 -30.60 -27.26
N ALA A 636 -8.07 -30.89 -26.81
CA ALA A 636 -8.36 -32.09 -26.03
C ALA A 636 -9.81 -32.51 -26.31
N GLY A 637 -10.00 -33.56 -27.12
CA GLY A 637 -11.34 -34.11 -27.42
C GLY A 637 -11.41 -35.17 -28.53
N LYS A 638 -11.16 -36.43 -28.15
CA LYS A 638 -11.73 -37.71 -28.65
C LYS A 638 -11.86 -38.04 -30.16
N ASN A 639 -10.99 -38.97 -30.60
CA ASN A 639 -11.20 -40.35 -31.11
C ASN A 639 -12.35 -40.77 -32.08
N VAL A 640 -11.94 -41.64 -33.05
CA VAL A 640 -12.65 -42.63 -33.94
C VAL A 640 -13.43 -42.00 -35.13
N VAL A 641 -13.38 -42.40 -36.41
CA VAL A 641 -13.33 -43.72 -37.09
C VAL A 641 -12.75 -43.59 -38.53
N SER A 642 -12.35 -44.75 -39.07
CA SER A 642 -11.82 -45.15 -40.38
C SER A 642 -12.31 -44.50 -41.69
N SER A 643 -11.38 -44.30 -42.64
CA SER A 643 -11.31 -44.95 -43.97
C SER A 643 -10.22 -44.28 -44.83
N GLY A 644 -9.33 -45.07 -45.46
CA GLY A 644 -8.34 -44.58 -46.43
C GLY A 644 -8.91 -44.53 -47.86
N PRO A 645 -8.10 -44.63 -48.92
CA PRO A 645 -6.76 -44.07 -49.16
C PRO A 645 -6.69 -43.36 -50.53
N THR A 646 -5.67 -42.51 -50.78
CA THR A 646 -5.04 -42.21 -52.09
C THR A 646 -4.16 -40.97 -51.94
N ALA A 647 -3.06 -40.73 -52.63
CA ALA A 647 -2.05 -41.49 -53.37
C ALA A 647 -1.08 -40.42 -53.91
N ALA A 648 0.20 -40.77 -54.05
CA ALA A 648 1.25 -40.01 -54.76
C ALA A 648 1.65 -38.66 -54.12
N SER A 649 2.92 -38.24 -54.08
CA SER A 649 4.09 -38.66 -54.84
C SER A 649 5.38 -38.45 -54.04
N ARG A 650 6.34 -39.32 -54.37
CA ARG A 650 7.66 -39.57 -53.79
C ARG A 650 8.70 -38.44 -53.96
N PRO A 651 9.89 -38.61 -53.34
CA PRO A 651 10.76 -37.55 -52.81
C PRO A 651 12.09 -37.45 -53.58
N LYS A 652 13.03 -36.65 -53.07
CA LYS A 652 14.50 -36.76 -53.20
C LYS A 652 15.09 -35.74 -52.22
N GLY A 653 16.12 -35.95 -51.42
CA GLY A 653 17.19 -36.94 -51.27
C GLY A 653 18.29 -36.17 -50.50
N THR A 654 18.76 -36.62 -49.33
CA THR A 654 20.08 -37.29 -49.14
C THR A 654 21.26 -36.48 -49.72
N THR A 655 22.38 -36.19 -49.06
CA THR A 655 23.01 -36.73 -47.85
C THR A 655 24.30 -35.94 -47.56
N LYS A 656 24.59 -35.83 -46.26
CA LYS A 656 25.90 -35.83 -45.55
C LYS A 656 27.22 -35.88 -46.36
N THR A 657 28.04 -34.86 -46.10
CA THR A 657 29.45 -34.90 -45.62
C THR A 657 30.31 -36.16 -45.83
N LYS A 658 31.54 -35.96 -46.36
CA LYS A 658 32.79 -36.34 -45.66
C LYS A 658 34.08 -35.76 -46.29
N LYS A 659 34.98 -35.37 -45.37
CA LYS A 659 36.35 -34.85 -45.48
C LYS A 659 37.34 -35.71 -46.30
N LYS A 660 38.35 -35.08 -46.93
CA LYS A 660 39.74 -34.98 -46.41
C LYS A 660 40.75 -34.27 -47.37
N LYS A 661 41.47 -33.31 -46.75
CA LYS A 661 42.94 -33.04 -46.73
C LYS A 661 43.77 -32.66 -47.98
N HIS A 662 44.45 -31.51 -47.79
CA HIS A 662 45.80 -31.07 -48.19
C HIS A 662 46.07 -30.92 -49.69
N ARG A 663 46.75 -29.86 -50.16
CA ARG A 663 48.11 -29.44 -49.77
C ARG A 663 48.42 -28.01 -50.28
N ARG A 664 49.26 -27.29 -49.52
CA ARG A 664 49.79 -25.92 -49.67
C ARG A 664 48.84 -24.76 -49.35
#